data_AF-A0A953RCB8-F1
#
_entry.id   AF-A0A953RCB8-F1
#
_cell.length_a   1.000
_cell.length_b   1.000
_cell.length_c   1.000
_cell.angle_alpha   90.00
_cell.angle_beta   90.00
_cell.angle_gamma   90.00
#
_symmetry.space_group_name_H-M   'P 1'
#
loop_
_entity.id
_entity.type
_entity.pdbx_description
1 polymer ?
#
loop_
_entity_poly.entity_id
_entity_poly.type
_entity_poly.pdbx_seq_one_letter_code
_entity_poly.pdbx_strand_id
1 'polypeptide(L)'
;MKYISVLFVCAAALFGQVGGFTTGQAARLVIGQSTFTSQDSNSSDTIFGGVSGLAYTADTLFIADANRVGALPSNHRVLVLSGLSSMLPSPAAELTYNRKCPVCVGQATVVLGQPDFTTTTENIPATPSALRLPTAVASDGVHVVVADTNHNRVLIWNRIPSTNNQPADVVVGQPDFTSAGVPGGNIPTAKSMRGPQGVWILNGKLYVADTQNNRVLIYNRIPTANGAAADIVLGQPNFTTFVEPDLTQQNTTASPTTLLNPVAVTSDGIHLFVSDLGFNRVLIWNSIPTVNAAPADVAIGQPDLNSAVANNAYSLVPGDTTFKQTPVLCTVSNGNDTNGNPTYPTKCNSTLNFPRFGLAGGNRLFIADGGNDRVLVFNSIPTQSGASADYILGQIGGTVNQASDAADSLRTPMSLAWDGTNLYVSDAYNRRVTVYTVSTTMLPYQAIRNAASLDVIANGTVTISLPLGNTIKAGDTVTISIGTSTTATPATYPYTVKSSDSIADIVTGLVNAIQSSNSGKGDPNVLATAALASGQVVLTARVPGDAGNDITLSATVSTNAQITATASNSNLNGGGDAAKIAPGTVVAVLPSDGTVIASQSANADPTQPQLPTQLGGAEVYFNGIRAPLFFVTPTQINAQIPWEINDTTSINAYVRSLMSDGSILTTSAVAVTIVPANPGVFSQPDNPGVGMVLHGSSQAIGIVDVEGSITANDVATVTVEDRSYSYTVQASDTLTTIRDNLVALISQDPKVTAEPSGEFTRIVLKAKVEGPAGNDIPYGASANAAATVIMTQFTQVLCCANVANTPVTVDNPAIPGEIIVVYATGLGLPVLDDNNSPFIQTGVAFPANGPVTTPGSFVSAIAGGKTADVISATLQPGTVGTFKVILHLNSDIPTSNTTSLTIAQDIYVSRIVTFPVLNPAAPLQ
;
A
#
# COMPACT_ATOMS: atom_id res chain seq x y z
N MET A 1 28.78 -59.65 30.52
CA MET A 1 29.49 -58.64 29.71
C MET A 1 28.42 -57.90 28.90
N LYS A 2 28.01 -56.68 29.26
CA LYS A 2 28.74 -55.40 29.21
C LYS A 2 28.53 -54.68 27.86
N TYR A 3 27.78 -53.57 27.93
CA TYR A 3 27.70 -52.41 27.01
C TYR A 3 26.98 -52.65 25.67
N ILE A 4 26.07 -51.81 25.15
CA ILE A 4 25.97 -50.34 25.17
C ILE A 4 24.48 -49.92 25.19
N SER A 5 24.12 -49.11 26.18
CA SER A 5 22.96 -48.20 26.19
C SER A 5 23.51 -46.83 26.57
N VAL A 6 22.81 -45.75 26.16
CA VAL A 6 23.02 -44.33 26.52
C VAL A 6 24.02 -43.55 25.64
N LEU A 7 23.46 -42.62 24.83
CA LEU A 7 23.98 -41.34 24.27
C LEU A 7 23.14 -41.08 23.00
N PHE A 8 22.08 -40.26 22.98
CA PHE A 8 22.11 -38.80 23.07
C PHE A 8 20.82 -38.24 23.70
N VAL A 9 20.94 -37.69 24.91
CA VAL A 9 20.12 -36.58 25.41
C VAL A 9 21.12 -35.54 25.87
N CYS A 10 21.42 -34.58 24.99
CA CYS A 10 22.01 -33.27 25.30
C CYS A 10 22.18 -32.49 23.99
N ALA A 11 21.09 -31.89 23.52
CA ALA A 11 21.13 -30.61 22.83
C ALA A 11 20.04 -29.76 23.47
N ALA A 12 20.35 -29.24 24.65
CA ALA A 12 19.59 -28.16 25.24
C ALA A 12 19.70 -26.94 24.31
N ALA A 13 18.55 -26.39 23.94
CA ALA A 13 18.34 -24.96 23.77
C ALA A 13 19.40 -24.20 22.97
N LEU A 14 19.47 -24.45 21.66
CA LEU A 14 19.53 -23.31 20.75
C LEU A 14 18.07 -22.91 20.50
N PHE A 15 17.54 -22.00 21.33
CA PHE A 15 16.39 -21.20 20.93
C PHE A 15 16.83 -20.35 19.74
N GLY A 16 16.88 -20.95 18.55
CA GLY A 16 16.77 -20.18 17.32
C GLY A 16 15.47 -19.42 17.43
N GLN A 17 15.51 -18.09 17.28
CA GLN A 17 14.30 -17.28 17.30
C GLN A 17 13.33 -17.88 16.28
N VAL A 18 12.20 -18.41 16.78
CA VAL A 18 11.17 -18.96 15.90
C VAL A 18 10.56 -17.78 15.18
N GLY A 19 10.82 -17.65 13.87
CA GLY A 19 10.27 -16.58 13.05
C GLY A 19 8.75 -16.51 13.16
N GLY A 20 8.22 -15.29 13.15
CA GLY A 20 6.80 -14.98 13.27
C GLY A 20 6.20 -14.42 11.98
N PHE A 21 4.89 -14.19 12.03
CA PHE A 21 4.20 -13.29 11.10
C PHE A 21 4.08 -11.90 11.72
N THR A 22 3.73 -10.90 10.93
CA THR A 22 3.28 -9.60 11.43
C THR A 22 1.95 -9.21 10.82
N THR A 23 1.17 -8.41 11.55
CA THR A 23 -0.04 -7.79 10.99
C THR A 23 0.33 -6.86 9.84
N GLY A 24 -0.41 -6.91 8.73
CA GLY A 24 -0.11 -6.13 7.52
C GLY A 24 1.10 -6.64 6.73
N GLN A 25 1.59 -7.85 7.01
CA GLN A 25 2.66 -8.47 6.21
C GLN A 25 2.20 -8.66 4.76
N ALA A 26 3.08 -8.38 3.80
CA ALA A 26 2.86 -8.73 2.41
C ALA A 26 3.25 -10.18 2.11
N ALA A 27 2.60 -10.75 1.10
CA ALA A 27 3.02 -12.02 0.55
C ALA A 27 4.41 -11.89 -0.12
N ARG A 28 5.28 -12.86 0.15
CA ARG A 28 6.65 -12.91 -0.40
C ARG A 28 6.64 -13.42 -1.83
N LEU A 29 5.77 -14.37 -2.15
CA LEU A 29 5.63 -14.95 -3.49
C LEU A 29 4.16 -14.99 -3.88
N VAL A 30 3.93 -15.09 -5.19
CA VAL A 30 2.60 -15.33 -5.75
C VAL A 30 2.66 -16.47 -6.76
N ILE A 31 1.63 -17.31 -6.75
CA ILE A 31 1.46 -18.43 -7.68
C ILE A 31 0.14 -18.22 -8.44
N GLY A 32 0.14 -18.47 -9.75
CA GLY A 32 -1.07 -18.42 -10.57
C GLY A 32 -1.28 -17.14 -11.38
N GLN A 33 -0.30 -16.24 -11.43
CA GLN A 33 -0.38 -14.99 -12.22
C GLN A 33 1.00 -14.36 -12.46
N SER A 34 1.06 -13.41 -13.40
CA SER A 34 2.30 -12.80 -13.92
C SER A 34 2.85 -11.63 -13.08
N THR A 35 2.00 -10.97 -12.30
CA THR A 35 2.33 -9.94 -11.31
C THR A 35 1.43 -10.13 -10.08
N PHE A 36 1.62 -9.35 -9.01
CA PHE A 36 0.70 -9.36 -7.87
C PHE A 36 -0.72 -8.90 -8.26
N THR A 37 -0.85 -7.99 -9.23
CA THR A 37 -2.11 -7.28 -9.53
C THR A 37 -2.68 -7.59 -10.92
N SER A 38 -2.15 -8.60 -11.63
CA SER A 38 -2.54 -8.86 -13.02
C SER A 38 -3.98 -9.37 -13.17
N GLN A 39 -4.42 -10.28 -12.29
CA GLN A 39 -5.75 -10.90 -12.34
C GLN A 39 -6.13 -11.42 -13.74
N ASP A 40 -5.22 -12.09 -14.47
CA ASP A 40 -5.51 -12.62 -15.82
C ASP A 40 -6.70 -13.62 -15.77
N SER A 41 -7.64 -13.52 -16.72
CA SER A 41 -8.81 -14.41 -16.84
C SER A 41 -8.56 -15.65 -17.69
N ASN A 42 -7.39 -15.77 -18.33
CA ASN A 42 -7.02 -16.94 -19.10
C ASN A 42 -6.80 -18.15 -18.19
N SER A 43 -6.54 -19.30 -18.81
CA SER A 43 -6.25 -20.55 -18.10
C SER A 43 -5.01 -21.20 -18.69
N SER A 44 -4.02 -21.48 -17.86
CA SER A 44 -2.82 -22.23 -18.24
C SER A 44 -2.30 -23.05 -17.05
N ASP A 45 -1.11 -23.62 -17.18
CA ASP A 45 -0.34 -24.26 -16.12
C ASP A 45 0.27 -23.27 -15.12
N THR A 46 0.27 -21.96 -15.42
CA THR A 46 0.78 -20.88 -14.56
C THR A 46 -0.25 -19.80 -14.25
N ILE A 47 -1.42 -19.82 -14.89
CA ILE A 47 -2.53 -18.86 -14.70
C ILE A 47 -3.75 -19.58 -14.14
N PHE A 48 -4.27 -19.10 -13.01
CA PHE A 48 -5.38 -19.72 -12.28
C PHE A 48 -6.66 -18.88 -12.38
N GLY A 49 -7.80 -19.51 -12.07
CA GLY A 49 -9.07 -18.84 -11.85
C GLY A 49 -9.32 -18.57 -10.38
N GLY A 50 -10.59 -18.62 -9.99
CA GLY A 50 -11.00 -18.43 -8.59
C GLY A 50 -10.70 -19.65 -7.72
N VAL A 51 -9.47 -19.73 -7.20
CA VAL A 51 -8.96 -20.82 -6.37
C VAL A 51 -9.70 -20.92 -5.03
N SER A 52 -10.19 -22.11 -4.67
CA SER A 52 -10.87 -22.32 -3.38
C SER A 52 -10.31 -23.42 -2.48
N GLY A 53 -9.48 -24.33 -2.98
CA GLY A 53 -8.93 -25.44 -2.20
C GLY A 53 -7.43 -25.59 -2.38
N LEU A 54 -6.70 -25.73 -1.28
CA LEU A 54 -5.25 -25.94 -1.26
C LEU A 54 -4.89 -27.14 -0.38
N ALA A 55 -3.89 -27.89 -0.81
CA ALA A 55 -3.21 -28.88 0.04
C ALA A 55 -1.73 -28.96 -0.30
N TYR A 56 -0.88 -29.13 0.71
CA TYR A 56 0.56 -29.32 0.53
C TYR A 56 1.03 -30.55 1.27
N THR A 57 1.78 -31.42 0.59
CA THR A 57 2.45 -32.59 1.16
C THR A 57 3.44 -33.16 0.13
N ALA A 58 4.45 -33.90 0.58
CA ALA A 58 5.41 -34.57 -0.30
C ALA A 58 5.98 -33.66 -1.40
N ASP A 59 6.36 -32.43 -1.03
CA ASP A 59 6.85 -31.39 -1.94
C ASP A 59 5.94 -31.08 -3.14
N THR A 60 4.63 -31.22 -2.93
CA THR A 60 3.60 -31.03 -3.95
C THR A 60 2.49 -30.11 -3.42
N LEU A 61 2.18 -29.06 -4.19
CA LEU A 61 1.00 -28.23 -3.94
C LEU A 61 -0.13 -28.65 -4.87
N PHE A 62 -1.29 -28.93 -4.29
CA PHE A 62 -2.54 -29.24 -4.99
C PHE A 62 -3.48 -28.03 -4.89
N ILE A 63 -4.11 -27.67 -6.01
CA ILE A 63 -4.92 -26.46 -6.12
C ILE A 63 -6.25 -26.79 -6.79
N ALA A 64 -7.36 -26.63 -6.08
CA ALA A 64 -8.70 -26.69 -6.65
C ALA A 64 -9.08 -25.33 -7.23
N ASP A 65 -9.12 -25.27 -8.57
CA ASP A 65 -9.30 -24.06 -9.37
C ASP A 65 -10.76 -23.91 -9.84
N ALA A 66 -11.64 -23.76 -8.85
CA ALA A 66 -13.06 -23.45 -8.96
C ALA A 66 -13.56 -23.02 -7.57
N ASN A 67 -14.75 -22.42 -7.47
CA ASN A 67 -15.29 -21.96 -6.18
C ASN A 67 -16.82 -21.81 -6.20
N ARG A 68 -17.44 -21.75 -5.03
CA ARG A 68 -18.88 -21.48 -4.84
C ARG A 68 -19.21 -20.03 -4.47
N VAL A 69 -18.24 -19.13 -4.49
CA VAL A 69 -18.44 -17.72 -4.13
C VAL A 69 -18.73 -16.83 -5.34
N GLY A 70 -18.54 -17.36 -6.56
CA GLY A 70 -18.77 -16.63 -7.80
C GLY A 70 -17.54 -15.86 -8.29
N ALA A 71 -16.35 -16.14 -7.75
CA ALA A 71 -15.11 -15.66 -8.35
C ALA A 71 -14.90 -16.37 -9.70
N LEU A 72 -14.62 -15.60 -10.75
CA LEU A 72 -14.43 -16.10 -12.11
C LEU A 72 -12.99 -15.89 -12.56
N PRO A 73 -12.44 -16.73 -13.46
CA PRO A 73 -13.09 -17.91 -14.05
C PRO A 73 -13.15 -19.10 -13.06
N SER A 74 -14.10 -20.00 -13.28
CA SER A 74 -14.13 -21.32 -12.65
C SER A 74 -13.67 -22.35 -13.68
N ASN A 75 -12.51 -22.96 -13.46
CA ASN A 75 -11.87 -23.80 -14.47
C ASN A 75 -12.21 -25.30 -14.32
N HIS A 76 -12.95 -25.65 -13.26
CA HIS A 76 -13.44 -27.01 -13.00
C HIS A 76 -12.32 -28.06 -12.97
N ARG A 77 -11.16 -27.70 -12.43
CA ARG A 77 -9.94 -28.53 -12.43
C ARG A 77 -9.24 -28.54 -11.08
N VAL A 78 -8.35 -29.52 -10.90
CA VAL A 78 -7.33 -29.52 -9.84
C VAL A 78 -5.95 -29.53 -10.48
N LEU A 79 -5.08 -28.61 -10.07
CA LEU A 79 -3.70 -28.51 -10.53
C LEU A 79 -2.75 -29.15 -9.52
N VAL A 80 -1.70 -29.80 -10.01
CA VAL A 80 -0.66 -30.46 -9.20
C VAL A 80 0.70 -29.87 -9.55
N LEU A 81 1.31 -29.19 -8.60
CA LEU A 81 2.64 -28.57 -8.71
C LEU A 81 3.64 -29.43 -7.94
N SER A 82 4.23 -30.42 -8.61
CA SER A 82 5.18 -31.36 -8.02
C SER A 82 6.60 -30.78 -8.01
N GLY A 83 7.38 -31.03 -6.95
CA GLY A 83 8.74 -30.48 -6.83
C GLY A 83 8.73 -29.00 -6.46
N LEU A 84 7.74 -28.57 -5.68
CA LEU A 84 7.45 -27.17 -5.39
C LEU A 84 8.65 -26.43 -4.79
N SER A 85 9.43 -27.07 -3.92
CA SER A 85 10.62 -26.51 -3.29
C SER A 85 11.67 -26.01 -4.29
N SER A 86 11.73 -26.61 -5.48
CA SER A 86 12.61 -26.19 -6.58
C SER A 86 12.08 -24.98 -7.37
N MET A 87 10.76 -24.75 -7.31
CA MET A 87 10.08 -23.64 -7.99
C MET A 87 10.02 -22.38 -7.13
N LEU A 88 9.99 -22.55 -5.80
CA LEU A 88 9.90 -21.45 -4.86
C LEU A 88 11.30 -21.08 -4.37
N PRO A 89 11.77 -19.84 -4.61
CA PRO A 89 13.02 -19.42 -4.03
C PRO A 89 12.93 -19.49 -2.50
N SER A 90 13.97 -20.03 -1.85
CA SER A 90 14.05 -20.00 -0.39
C SER A 90 14.09 -18.54 0.10
N PRO A 91 13.70 -18.26 1.36
CA PRO A 91 13.73 -16.88 1.88
C PRO A 91 15.12 -16.23 1.77
N ALA A 92 16.19 -17.02 1.94
CA ALA A 92 17.58 -16.58 1.86
C ALA A 92 18.20 -16.66 0.45
N ALA A 93 17.43 -17.06 -0.56
CA ALA A 93 17.93 -17.20 -1.93
C ALA A 93 18.26 -15.83 -2.54
N GLU A 94 19.35 -15.78 -3.29
CA GLU A 94 19.61 -14.66 -4.19
C GLU A 94 18.79 -14.82 -5.46
N LEU A 95 18.04 -13.79 -5.83
CA LEU A 95 17.24 -13.82 -7.06
C LEU A 95 17.97 -13.14 -8.22
N THR A 96 17.84 -13.77 -9.38
CA THR A 96 18.29 -13.22 -10.66
C THR A 96 17.10 -12.62 -11.41
N TYR A 97 17.30 -11.47 -12.05
CA TYR A 97 16.30 -10.88 -12.94
C TYR A 97 16.26 -11.64 -14.28
N ASN A 98 15.40 -12.66 -14.36
CA ASN A 98 15.20 -13.48 -15.57
C ASN A 98 13.79 -13.38 -16.16
N ARG A 99 12.90 -12.62 -15.50
CA ARG A 99 11.51 -12.35 -15.87
C ARG A 99 11.05 -11.09 -15.13
N LYS A 100 9.96 -10.47 -15.58
CA LYS A 100 9.41 -9.23 -14.98
C LYS A 100 9.14 -9.32 -13.48
N CYS A 101 8.67 -10.47 -13.02
CA CYS A 101 8.40 -10.75 -11.61
C CYS A 101 9.08 -12.05 -11.17
N PRO A 102 10.33 -12.02 -10.67
CA PRO A 102 11.03 -13.22 -10.20
C PRO A 102 10.36 -13.93 -9.02
N VAL A 103 9.45 -13.26 -8.30
CA VAL A 103 8.64 -13.84 -7.20
C VAL A 103 7.27 -14.35 -7.63
N CYS A 104 6.95 -14.24 -8.93
CA CYS A 104 5.76 -14.82 -9.55
C CYS A 104 6.16 -16.19 -10.14
N VAL A 105 5.76 -17.25 -9.42
CA VAL A 105 6.36 -18.58 -9.52
C VAL A 105 5.31 -19.69 -9.57
N GLY A 106 5.78 -20.93 -9.68
CA GLY A 106 4.96 -22.13 -9.71
C GLY A 106 4.42 -22.44 -11.10
N GLN A 107 4.49 -23.72 -11.45
CA GLN A 107 4.00 -24.25 -12.72
C GLN A 107 3.39 -25.62 -12.45
N ALA A 108 2.15 -25.80 -12.86
CA ALA A 108 1.45 -27.06 -12.72
C ALA A 108 2.07 -28.12 -13.66
N THR A 109 2.28 -29.31 -13.12
CA THR A 109 2.83 -30.47 -13.85
C THR A 109 1.75 -31.44 -14.29
N VAL A 110 0.63 -31.47 -13.58
CA VAL A 110 -0.54 -32.30 -13.90
C VAL A 110 -1.82 -31.50 -13.66
N VAL A 111 -2.83 -31.73 -14.49
CA VAL A 111 -4.20 -31.25 -14.32
C VAL A 111 -5.17 -32.43 -14.21
N LEU A 112 -6.11 -32.37 -13.27
CA LEU A 112 -7.20 -33.32 -13.06
C LEU A 112 -8.55 -32.63 -13.31
N GLY A 113 -9.56 -33.38 -13.72
CA GLY A 113 -10.88 -32.83 -14.01
C GLY A 113 -11.02 -32.25 -15.41
N GLN A 114 -9.90 -31.94 -16.08
CA GLN A 114 -9.85 -31.40 -17.43
C GLN A 114 -8.80 -32.14 -18.28
N PRO A 115 -8.97 -32.20 -19.61
CA PRO A 115 -8.02 -32.88 -20.50
C PRO A 115 -6.66 -32.17 -20.59
N ASP A 116 -6.63 -30.85 -20.39
CA ASP A 116 -5.46 -30.00 -20.52
C ASP A 116 -5.58 -28.76 -19.60
N PHE A 117 -4.52 -27.94 -19.58
CA PHE A 117 -4.44 -26.74 -18.74
C PHE A 117 -5.23 -25.54 -19.26
N THR A 118 -5.90 -25.64 -20.41
CA THR A 118 -6.59 -24.51 -21.05
C THR A 118 -8.11 -24.70 -21.11
N THR A 119 -8.58 -25.94 -21.07
CA THR A 119 -10.00 -26.28 -21.09
C THR A 119 -10.65 -25.87 -19.77
N THR A 120 -11.72 -25.07 -19.87
CA THR A 120 -12.49 -24.55 -18.74
C THR A 120 -13.97 -24.92 -18.78
N THR A 121 -14.38 -25.69 -19.79
CA THR A 121 -15.78 -26.08 -19.97
C THR A 121 -16.27 -26.88 -18.76
N GLU A 122 -17.50 -26.58 -18.32
CA GLU A 122 -18.11 -27.27 -17.21
C GLU A 122 -18.40 -28.74 -17.57
N ASN A 123 -17.90 -29.68 -16.75
CA ASN A 123 -18.13 -31.10 -16.93
C ASN A 123 -19.51 -31.52 -16.38
N ILE A 124 -20.56 -31.43 -17.21
CA ILE A 124 -21.92 -31.80 -16.79
C ILE A 124 -22.08 -33.31 -16.49
N PRO A 125 -21.55 -34.25 -17.31
CA PRO A 125 -21.64 -35.67 -17.00
C PRO A 125 -20.58 -36.10 -16.00
N ALA A 126 -20.99 -36.85 -14.97
CA ALA A 126 -20.06 -37.48 -14.05
C ALA A 126 -19.32 -38.65 -14.72
N THR A 127 -17.99 -38.65 -14.62
CA THR A 127 -17.11 -39.73 -15.07
C THR A 127 -15.98 -39.95 -14.05
N PRO A 128 -15.14 -40.99 -14.16
CA PRO A 128 -13.99 -41.16 -13.29
C PRO A 128 -12.94 -40.04 -13.37
N SER A 129 -12.89 -39.28 -14.47
CA SER A 129 -11.89 -38.22 -14.70
C SER A 129 -12.47 -36.80 -14.63
N ALA A 130 -13.79 -36.64 -14.74
CA ALA A 130 -14.45 -35.34 -14.76
C ALA A 130 -14.63 -34.76 -13.35
N LEU A 131 -14.32 -33.47 -13.20
CA LEU A 131 -14.64 -32.68 -12.00
C LEU A 131 -15.61 -31.55 -12.36
N ARG A 132 -16.59 -31.31 -11.51
CA ARG A 132 -17.56 -30.23 -11.65
C ARG A 132 -17.59 -29.40 -10.38
N LEU A 133 -16.92 -28.25 -10.49
CA LEU A 133 -16.79 -27.26 -9.44
C LEU A 133 -16.06 -27.84 -8.21
N PRO A 134 -14.85 -28.42 -8.38
CA PRO A 134 -14.12 -28.95 -7.25
C PRO A 134 -13.73 -27.82 -6.30
N THR A 135 -14.13 -27.90 -5.02
CA THR A 135 -13.88 -26.81 -4.05
C THR A 135 -12.84 -27.13 -2.99
N ALA A 136 -12.46 -28.40 -2.85
CA ALA A 136 -11.42 -28.81 -1.90
C ALA A 136 -10.60 -29.97 -2.43
N VAL A 137 -9.34 -29.99 -2.02
CA VAL A 137 -8.38 -31.06 -2.27
C VAL A 137 -7.62 -31.32 -0.99
N ALA A 138 -7.27 -32.58 -0.72
CA ALA A 138 -6.44 -32.99 0.40
C ALA A 138 -5.53 -34.16 -0.01
N SER A 139 -4.37 -34.30 0.64
CA SER A 139 -3.45 -35.40 0.39
C SER A 139 -2.65 -35.72 1.66
N ASP A 140 -2.32 -37.01 1.84
CA ASP A 140 -1.44 -37.52 2.90
C ASP A 140 -0.02 -37.82 2.36
N GLY A 141 0.28 -37.40 1.13
CA GLY A 141 1.55 -37.68 0.44
C GLY A 141 1.53 -38.99 -0.36
N VAL A 142 0.45 -39.77 -0.27
CA VAL A 142 0.22 -40.98 -1.05
C VAL A 142 -1.07 -40.86 -1.85
N HIS A 143 -2.18 -40.57 -1.17
CA HIS A 143 -3.51 -40.42 -1.74
C HIS A 143 -3.79 -38.97 -2.11
N VAL A 144 -4.67 -38.75 -3.09
CA VAL A 144 -5.26 -37.44 -3.36
C VAL A 144 -6.77 -37.58 -3.26
N VAL A 145 -7.41 -36.67 -2.54
CA VAL A 145 -8.86 -36.65 -2.33
C VAL A 145 -9.40 -35.31 -2.80
N VAL A 146 -10.44 -35.33 -3.64
CA VAL A 146 -11.06 -34.12 -4.18
C VAL A 146 -12.56 -34.12 -3.92
N ALA A 147 -13.07 -33.02 -3.38
CA ALA A 147 -14.49 -32.76 -3.29
C ALA A 147 -15.00 -32.35 -4.68
N ASP A 148 -15.77 -33.21 -5.35
CA ASP A 148 -16.38 -32.94 -6.64
C ASP A 148 -17.81 -32.42 -6.43
N THR A 149 -17.86 -31.14 -6.06
CA THR A 149 -18.94 -30.55 -5.30
C THR A 149 -20.29 -30.55 -6.03
N ASN A 150 -20.33 -30.26 -7.34
CA ASN A 150 -21.60 -30.29 -8.09
C ASN A 150 -21.99 -31.70 -8.57
N HIS A 151 -21.13 -32.70 -8.41
CA HIS A 151 -21.48 -34.11 -8.59
C HIS A 151 -21.85 -34.82 -7.29
N ASN A 152 -21.95 -34.08 -6.16
CA ASN A 152 -22.36 -34.63 -4.87
C ASN A 152 -21.50 -35.83 -4.42
N ARG A 153 -20.19 -35.77 -4.68
CA ARG A 153 -19.28 -36.88 -4.42
C ARG A 153 -17.88 -36.42 -4.01
N VAL A 154 -17.10 -37.36 -3.50
CA VAL A 154 -15.67 -37.21 -3.28
C VAL A 154 -14.95 -38.28 -4.10
N LEU A 155 -13.91 -37.89 -4.83
CA LEU A 155 -13.05 -38.77 -5.61
C LEU A 155 -11.73 -38.99 -4.89
N ILE A 156 -11.22 -40.23 -4.94
CA ILE A 156 -9.96 -40.64 -4.29
C ILE A 156 -9.07 -41.29 -5.35
N TRP A 157 -7.83 -40.81 -5.43
CA TRP A 157 -6.74 -41.48 -6.10
C TRP A 157 -5.85 -42.15 -5.06
N ASN A 158 -5.53 -43.43 -5.26
CA ASN A 158 -4.70 -44.22 -4.36
C ASN A 158 -3.21 -43.89 -4.47
N ARG A 159 -2.84 -43.10 -5.48
CA ARG A 159 -1.51 -42.55 -5.70
C ARG A 159 -1.63 -41.12 -6.22
N ILE A 160 -0.63 -40.29 -5.93
CA ILE A 160 -0.51 -38.95 -6.55
C ILE A 160 -0.51 -39.12 -8.08
N PRO A 161 -1.44 -38.47 -8.80
CA PRO A 161 -1.50 -38.59 -10.25
C PRO A 161 -0.25 -38.07 -10.96
N SER A 162 0.18 -38.77 -12.02
CA SER A 162 1.38 -38.43 -12.79
C SER A 162 1.11 -38.07 -14.25
N THR A 163 -0.16 -38.09 -14.67
CA THR A 163 -0.58 -37.75 -16.04
C THR A 163 -1.87 -36.94 -16.01
N ASN A 164 -2.04 -36.05 -16.99
CA ASN A 164 -3.26 -35.24 -17.10
C ASN A 164 -4.51 -36.13 -17.18
N ASN A 165 -5.57 -35.65 -16.53
CA ASN A 165 -6.90 -36.23 -16.54
C ASN A 165 -6.98 -37.69 -16.05
N GLN A 166 -6.03 -38.12 -15.21
CA GLN A 166 -5.97 -39.47 -14.67
C GLN A 166 -7.27 -39.82 -13.92
N PRO A 167 -7.93 -40.96 -14.23
CA PRO A 167 -9.18 -41.34 -13.57
C PRO A 167 -8.95 -41.64 -12.08
N ALA A 168 -9.95 -41.32 -11.26
CA ALA A 168 -9.98 -41.67 -9.84
C ALA A 168 -10.18 -43.18 -9.63
N ASP A 169 -9.67 -43.70 -8.52
CA ASP A 169 -9.74 -45.11 -8.17
C ASP A 169 -10.99 -45.45 -7.36
N VAL A 170 -11.47 -44.51 -6.54
CA VAL A 170 -12.64 -44.70 -5.66
C VAL A 170 -13.53 -43.45 -5.69
N VAL A 171 -14.84 -43.66 -5.65
CA VAL A 171 -15.87 -42.62 -5.47
C VAL A 171 -16.72 -42.90 -4.23
N VAL A 172 -16.89 -41.88 -3.38
CA VAL A 172 -17.76 -41.93 -2.20
C VAL A 172 -18.81 -40.82 -2.24
N GLY A 173 -19.94 -41.04 -1.57
CA GLY A 173 -21.15 -40.21 -1.72
C GLY A 173 -22.04 -40.63 -2.89
N GLN A 174 -21.55 -41.50 -3.78
CA GLN A 174 -22.26 -42.07 -4.92
C GLN A 174 -21.95 -43.57 -5.05
N PRO A 175 -22.84 -44.39 -5.66
CA PRO A 175 -22.61 -45.83 -5.84
C PRO A 175 -21.55 -46.14 -6.90
N ASP A 176 -21.35 -45.27 -7.88
CA ASP A 176 -20.43 -45.42 -9.01
C ASP A 176 -19.98 -44.06 -9.55
N PHE A 177 -19.09 -44.06 -10.55
CA PHE A 177 -18.50 -42.85 -11.13
C PHE A 177 -19.42 -42.07 -12.08
N THR A 178 -20.58 -42.61 -12.43
CA THR A 178 -21.52 -42.03 -13.40
C THR A 178 -22.75 -41.43 -12.73
N SER A 179 -23.01 -41.82 -11.48
CA SER A 179 -24.06 -41.26 -10.63
C SER A 179 -23.63 -39.93 -10.01
N ALA A 180 -24.55 -38.98 -9.95
CA ALA A 180 -24.33 -37.65 -9.35
C ALA A 180 -25.56 -37.11 -8.59
N GLY A 181 -26.56 -37.96 -8.37
CA GLY A 181 -27.85 -37.59 -7.77
C GLY A 181 -27.84 -37.61 -6.25
N VAL A 182 -28.83 -36.93 -5.65
CA VAL A 182 -29.15 -37.07 -4.22
C VAL A 182 -30.13 -38.23 -4.01
N PRO A 183 -30.18 -38.87 -2.82
CA PRO A 183 -31.15 -39.91 -2.53
C PRO A 183 -32.60 -39.44 -2.69
N GLY A 184 -33.50 -40.36 -3.08
CA GLY A 184 -34.92 -40.08 -3.21
C GLY A 184 -35.53 -39.56 -1.90
N GLY A 185 -36.37 -38.53 -2.00
CA GLY A 185 -36.97 -37.86 -0.83
C GLY A 185 -36.03 -36.92 -0.07
N ASN A 186 -34.82 -36.65 -0.58
CA ASN A 186 -33.79 -35.79 0.03
C ASN A 186 -33.32 -36.26 1.42
N ILE A 187 -33.55 -37.53 1.78
CA ILE A 187 -33.13 -38.09 3.06
C ILE A 187 -31.67 -38.55 2.94
N PRO A 188 -30.72 -37.96 3.69
CA PRO A 188 -29.33 -38.38 3.63
C PRO A 188 -29.14 -39.77 4.25
N THR A 189 -28.03 -40.41 3.91
CA THR A 189 -27.59 -41.70 4.44
C THR A 189 -26.10 -41.64 4.76
N ALA A 190 -25.55 -42.71 5.33
CA ALA A 190 -24.10 -42.83 5.53
C ALA A 190 -23.31 -42.95 4.21
N LYS A 191 -23.99 -43.22 3.08
CA LYS A 191 -23.36 -43.44 1.75
C LYS A 191 -23.58 -42.30 0.76
N SER A 192 -24.32 -41.27 1.14
CA SER A 192 -24.71 -40.16 0.26
C SER A 192 -24.17 -38.83 0.74
N MET A 193 -23.92 -37.92 -0.18
CA MET A 193 -23.53 -36.53 0.10
C MET A 193 -24.38 -35.56 -0.74
N ARG A 194 -24.38 -34.29 -0.37
CA ARG A 194 -25.02 -33.20 -1.09
C ARG A 194 -24.12 -31.96 -1.01
N GLY A 195 -23.55 -31.60 -2.16
CA GLY A 195 -22.61 -30.48 -2.29
C GLY A 195 -21.46 -30.49 -1.28
N PRO A 196 -20.67 -31.58 -1.16
CA PRO A 196 -19.56 -31.62 -0.21
C PRO A 196 -18.51 -30.58 -0.60
N GLN A 197 -18.14 -29.67 0.30
CA GLN A 197 -17.21 -28.57 -0.03
C GLN A 197 -15.81 -28.70 0.56
N GLY A 198 -15.65 -29.51 1.60
CA GLY A 198 -14.38 -29.69 2.33
C GLY A 198 -14.02 -31.15 2.47
N VAL A 199 -12.74 -31.47 2.29
CA VAL A 199 -12.17 -32.81 2.50
C VAL A 199 -10.86 -32.69 3.27
N TRP A 200 -10.57 -33.68 4.11
CA TRP A 200 -9.29 -33.83 4.79
C TRP A 200 -8.92 -35.29 4.94
N ILE A 201 -7.63 -35.59 4.82
CA ILE A 201 -7.09 -36.93 4.98
C ILE A 201 -5.85 -36.86 5.87
N LEU A 202 -5.85 -37.62 6.95
CA LEU A 202 -4.72 -37.68 7.88
C LEU A 202 -4.81 -38.96 8.70
N ASN A 203 -3.66 -39.58 9.01
CA ASN A 203 -3.56 -40.77 9.87
C ASN A 203 -4.51 -41.90 9.46
N GLY A 204 -4.68 -42.11 8.15
CA GLY A 204 -5.54 -43.16 7.59
C GLY A 204 -7.05 -42.91 7.69
N LYS A 205 -7.49 -41.70 8.04
CA LYS A 205 -8.90 -41.30 8.10
C LYS A 205 -9.26 -40.32 6.99
N LEU A 206 -10.52 -40.33 6.58
CA LEU A 206 -11.10 -39.33 5.67
C LEU A 206 -12.20 -38.56 6.40
N TYR A 207 -12.17 -37.24 6.27
CA TYR A 207 -13.17 -36.32 6.80
C TYR A 207 -13.80 -35.55 5.63
N VAL A 208 -15.12 -35.40 5.65
CA VAL A 208 -15.85 -34.71 4.58
C VAL A 208 -16.88 -33.75 5.18
N ALA A 209 -16.82 -32.48 4.79
CA ALA A 209 -17.87 -31.51 5.06
C ALA A 209 -18.98 -31.69 4.02
N ASP A 210 -20.07 -32.34 4.41
CA ASP A 210 -21.25 -32.60 3.58
C ASP A 210 -22.21 -31.40 3.68
N THR A 211 -21.79 -30.30 3.04
CA THR A 211 -22.20 -28.93 3.38
C THR A 211 -23.69 -28.68 3.27
N GLN A 212 -24.36 -29.14 2.21
CA GLN A 212 -25.80 -28.88 2.05
C GLN A 212 -26.66 -29.78 2.96
N ASN A 213 -26.06 -30.81 3.57
CA ASN A 213 -26.71 -31.64 4.60
C ASN A 213 -26.35 -31.19 6.02
N ASN A 214 -25.65 -30.07 6.20
CA ASN A 214 -25.32 -29.47 7.49
C ASN A 214 -24.60 -30.44 8.45
N ARG A 215 -23.63 -31.20 7.91
CA ARG A 215 -22.93 -32.23 8.68
C ARG A 215 -21.50 -32.44 8.22
N VAL A 216 -20.71 -33.06 9.10
CA VAL A 216 -19.39 -33.60 8.77
C VAL A 216 -19.43 -35.12 8.90
N LEU A 217 -18.90 -35.82 7.91
CA LEU A 217 -18.76 -37.27 7.88
C LEU A 217 -17.32 -37.68 8.16
N ILE A 218 -17.12 -38.67 9.03
CA ILE A 218 -15.79 -39.24 9.31
C ILE A 218 -15.81 -40.71 8.91
N TYR A 219 -14.78 -41.08 8.14
CA TYR A 219 -14.44 -42.44 7.80
C TYR A 219 -13.20 -42.82 8.60
N ASN A 220 -13.30 -43.85 9.43
CA ASN A 220 -12.21 -44.31 10.28
C ASN A 220 -11.07 -44.97 9.50
N ARG A 221 -11.30 -45.24 8.21
CA ARG A 221 -10.35 -45.75 7.24
C ARG A 221 -10.56 -45.01 5.91
N ILE A 222 -9.49 -44.79 5.15
CA ILE A 222 -9.59 -44.32 3.76
C ILE A 222 -10.39 -45.37 2.96
N PRO A 223 -11.49 -44.99 2.29
CA PRO A 223 -12.30 -45.92 1.51
C PRO A 223 -11.51 -46.60 0.37
N THR A 224 -11.69 -47.92 0.22
CA THR A 224 -11.04 -48.72 -0.85
C THR A 224 -12.04 -49.26 -1.88
N ALA A 225 -13.32 -48.91 -1.77
CA ALA A 225 -14.38 -49.34 -2.67
C ALA A 225 -15.46 -48.26 -2.78
N ASN A 226 -16.13 -48.22 -3.93
CA ASN A 226 -17.16 -47.22 -4.22
C ASN A 226 -18.35 -47.31 -3.27
N GLY A 227 -18.99 -46.17 -2.99
CA GLY A 227 -20.20 -46.12 -2.15
C GLY A 227 -19.98 -46.55 -0.70
N ALA A 228 -18.76 -46.39 -0.18
CA ALA A 228 -18.45 -46.65 1.22
C ALA A 228 -19.32 -45.82 2.18
N ALA A 229 -19.71 -46.42 3.31
CA ALA A 229 -20.47 -45.76 4.36
C ALA A 229 -19.54 -45.04 5.34
N ALA A 230 -19.92 -43.84 5.76
CA ALA A 230 -19.26 -43.13 6.84
C ALA A 230 -19.50 -43.81 8.20
N ASP A 231 -18.53 -43.69 9.11
CA ASP A 231 -18.58 -44.30 10.44
C ASP A 231 -19.18 -43.36 11.49
N ILE A 232 -18.94 -42.06 11.35
CA ILE A 232 -19.39 -41.04 12.31
C ILE A 232 -19.98 -39.84 11.56
N VAL A 233 -21.00 -39.22 12.15
CA VAL A 233 -21.59 -37.95 11.70
C VAL A 233 -21.60 -36.91 12.82
N LEU A 234 -21.13 -35.69 12.51
CA LEU A 234 -21.16 -34.52 13.38
C LEU A 234 -22.12 -33.46 12.82
N GLY A 235 -22.63 -32.59 13.69
CA GLY A 235 -23.63 -31.58 13.34
C GLY A 235 -25.07 -32.11 13.23
N GLN A 236 -25.23 -33.43 13.26
CA GLN A 236 -26.52 -34.14 13.21
C GLN A 236 -26.51 -35.33 14.18
N PRO A 237 -27.67 -35.70 14.77
CA PRO A 237 -27.76 -36.83 15.71
C PRO A 237 -27.51 -38.20 15.07
N ASN A 238 -27.77 -38.34 13.77
CA ASN A 238 -27.60 -39.58 13.01
C ASN A 238 -27.49 -39.28 11.50
N PHE A 239 -27.25 -40.32 10.69
CA PHE A 239 -27.02 -40.19 9.25
C PHE A 239 -28.26 -39.84 8.42
N THR A 240 -29.46 -39.96 9.00
CA THR A 240 -30.75 -39.79 8.31
C THR A 240 -31.47 -38.50 8.67
N THR A 241 -31.03 -37.82 9.73
CA THR A 241 -31.56 -36.51 10.09
C THR A 241 -31.05 -35.47 9.10
N PHE A 242 -31.99 -34.69 8.57
CA PHE A 242 -31.73 -33.54 7.73
C PHE A 242 -32.69 -32.43 8.15
N VAL A 243 -32.14 -31.24 8.32
CA VAL A 243 -32.90 -30.00 8.44
C VAL A 243 -32.68 -29.28 7.13
N GLU A 244 -33.72 -29.12 6.31
CA GLU A 244 -33.68 -28.21 5.17
C GLU A 244 -33.76 -26.79 5.75
N PRO A 245 -32.65 -26.04 5.81
CA PRO A 245 -32.71 -24.70 6.35
C PRO A 245 -33.43 -23.85 5.31
N ASP A 246 -34.55 -23.26 5.69
CA ASP A 246 -35.02 -22.07 4.99
C ASP A 246 -33.96 -20.97 5.21
N LEU A 247 -33.14 -20.71 4.19
CA LEU A 247 -32.10 -19.69 4.22
C LEU A 247 -32.66 -18.28 4.41
N THR A 248 -33.98 -18.09 4.27
CA THR A 248 -34.68 -16.83 4.56
C THR A 248 -35.18 -16.72 6.01
N GLN A 249 -35.15 -17.82 6.79
CA GLN A 249 -35.70 -17.85 8.17
C GLN A 249 -34.77 -18.40 9.26
N GLN A 250 -33.58 -18.94 8.94
CA GLN A 250 -32.58 -19.47 9.88
C GLN A 250 -33.15 -20.08 11.18
N ASN A 251 -34.02 -21.08 11.05
CA ASN A 251 -34.70 -21.72 12.19
C ASN A 251 -33.84 -22.72 12.99
N THR A 252 -32.53 -22.81 12.71
CA THR A 252 -31.61 -23.75 13.40
C THR A 252 -30.82 -23.01 14.47
N THR A 253 -30.92 -23.46 15.72
CA THR A 253 -30.18 -22.86 16.85
C THR A 253 -28.75 -23.40 16.90
N ALA A 254 -27.78 -22.50 17.09
CA ALA A 254 -26.39 -22.87 17.32
C ALA A 254 -26.23 -23.57 18.68
N SER A 255 -25.51 -24.68 18.66
CA SER A 255 -25.13 -25.44 19.87
C SER A 255 -23.77 -26.13 19.63
N PRO A 256 -23.18 -26.77 20.66
CA PRO A 256 -21.98 -27.57 20.49
C PRO A 256 -22.11 -28.75 19.52
N THR A 257 -23.34 -29.19 19.19
CA THR A 257 -23.60 -30.42 18.40
C THR A 257 -24.30 -30.14 17.06
N THR A 258 -24.56 -28.88 16.72
CA THR A 258 -25.21 -28.47 15.46
C THR A 258 -24.22 -27.74 14.54
N LEU A 259 -24.40 -27.92 13.24
CA LEU A 259 -23.67 -27.21 12.19
C LEU A 259 -24.67 -26.59 11.22
N LEU A 260 -24.28 -25.51 10.54
CA LEU A 260 -25.04 -24.89 9.47
C LEU A 260 -24.10 -24.55 8.31
N ASN A 261 -24.25 -25.30 7.21
CA ASN A 261 -23.38 -25.24 6.04
C ASN A 261 -21.88 -25.29 6.36
N PRO A 262 -21.38 -26.35 7.01
CA PRO A 262 -19.94 -26.50 7.23
C PRO A 262 -19.22 -26.62 5.87
N VAL A 263 -18.21 -25.78 5.63
CA VAL A 263 -17.51 -25.71 4.33
C VAL A 263 -16.10 -26.32 4.36
N ALA A 264 -15.50 -26.44 5.53
CA ALA A 264 -14.19 -27.04 5.70
C ALA A 264 -14.14 -27.90 6.97
N VAL A 265 -13.32 -28.95 6.90
CA VAL A 265 -12.94 -29.80 8.02
C VAL A 265 -11.44 -30.07 7.90
N THR A 266 -10.67 -29.93 8.97
CA THR A 266 -9.24 -30.26 9.01
C THR A 266 -8.86 -30.87 10.36
N SER A 267 -7.66 -31.42 10.47
CA SER A 267 -7.14 -32.01 11.71
C SER A 267 -5.62 -31.96 11.75
N ASP A 268 -5.04 -31.78 12.93
CA ASP A 268 -3.61 -31.97 13.23
C ASP A 268 -3.29 -33.38 13.78
N GLY A 269 -4.30 -34.27 13.81
CA GLY A 269 -4.21 -35.62 14.37
C GLY A 269 -4.59 -35.72 15.85
N ILE A 270 -4.75 -34.60 16.54
CA ILE A 270 -5.22 -34.50 17.93
C ILE A 270 -6.59 -33.82 17.95
N HIS A 271 -6.65 -32.63 17.36
CA HIS A 271 -7.83 -31.78 17.25
C HIS A 271 -8.56 -31.99 15.93
N LEU A 272 -9.85 -31.67 15.92
CA LEU A 272 -10.66 -31.50 14.70
C LEU A 272 -11.11 -30.04 14.61
N PHE A 273 -10.97 -29.43 13.44
CA PHE A 273 -11.41 -28.07 13.17
C PHE A 273 -12.51 -28.10 12.12
N VAL A 274 -13.62 -27.38 12.34
CA VAL A 274 -14.71 -27.25 11.37
C VAL A 274 -15.08 -25.79 11.18
N SER A 275 -15.01 -25.31 9.94
CA SER A 275 -15.50 -23.97 9.57
C SER A 275 -17.01 -24.06 9.33
N ASP A 276 -17.76 -23.59 10.33
CA ASP A 276 -19.21 -23.62 10.39
C ASP A 276 -19.76 -22.29 9.84
N LEU A 277 -19.85 -22.23 8.50
CA LEU A 277 -20.03 -20.99 7.74
C LEU A 277 -21.29 -20.23 8.17
N GLY A 278 -22.43 -20.93 8.26
CA GLY A 278 -23.72 -20.32 8.52
C GLY A 278 -23.89 -19.81 9.95
N PHE A 279 -23.05 -20.28 10.89
CA PHE A 279 -23.01 -19.78 12.27
C PHE A 279 -21.82 -18.86 12.56
N ASN A 280 -21.08 -18.44 11.52
CA ASN A 280 -19.97 -17.48 11.65
C ASN A 280 -18.94 -17.88 12.71
N ARG A 281 -18.55 -19.15 12.72
CA ARG A 281 -17.63 -19.70 13.72
C ARG A 281 -16.72 -20.79 13.15
N VAL A 282 -15.57 -20.97 13.81
CA VAL A 282 -14.75 -22.18 13.65
C VAL A 282 -14.84 -22.97 14.95
N LEU A 283 -15.29 -24.22 14.86
CA LEU A 283 -15.39 -25.13 16.00
C LEU A 283 -14.11 -25.97 16.13
N ILE A 284 -13.69 -26.20 17.37
CA ILE A 284 -12.57 -27.06 17.72
C ILE A 284 -13.07 -28.18 18.64
N TRP A 285 -12.72 -29.42 18.30
CA TRP A 285 -12.76 -30.55 19.23
C TRP A 285 -11.33 -30.81 19.71
N ASN A 286 -11.15 -30.94 21.02
CA ASN A 286 -9.86 -31.21 21.67
C ASN A 286 -9.39 -32.66 21.49
N SER A 287 -10.26 -33.52 20.94
CA SER A 287 -9.93 -34.88 20.55
C SER A 287 -10.72 -35.28 19.31
N ILE A 288 -10.18 -36.18 18.48
CA ILE A 288 -10.89 -36.72 17.33
C ILE A 288 -12.19 -37.42 17.79
N PRO A 289 -13.37 -37.00 17.32
CA PRO A 289 -14.63 -37.62 17.71
C PRO A 289 -14.70 -39.12 17.40
N THR A 290 -15.29 -39.90 18.31
CA THR A 290 -15.48 -41.35 18.18
C THR A 290 -16.95 -41.79 18.16
N VAL A 291 -17.89 -40.85 18.31
CA VAL A 291 -19.33 -41.10 18.33
C VAL A 291 -20.07 -40.00 17.56
N ASN A 292 -21.28 -40.31 17.08
CA ASN A 292 -22.14 -39.33 16.42
C ASN A 292 -22.49 -38.17 17.35
N ALA A 293 -22.66 -36.98 16.77
CA ALA A 293 -23.05 -35.76 17.47
C ALA A 293 -22.17 -35.41 18.69
N ALA A 294 -20.88 -35.78 18.66
CA ALA A 294 -19.93 -35.35 19.68
C ALA A 294 -19.89 -33.81 19.77
N PRO A 295 -20.02 -33.21 20.97
CA PRO A 295 -20.02 -31.76 21.13
C PRO A 295 -18.63 -31.17 20.88
N ALA A 296 -18.58 -30.01 20.23
CA ALA A 296 -17.37 -29.20 20.13
C ALA A 296 -16.99 -28.58 21.49
N ASP A 297 -15.71 -28.30 21.68
CA ASP A 297 -15.16 -27.76 22.93
C ASP A 297 -14.97 -26.23 22.88
N VAL A 298 -14.64 -25.68 21.71
CA VAL A 298 -14.30 -24.26 21.53
C VAL A 298 -14.96 -23.69 20.27
N ALA A 299 -15.42 -22.43 20.34
CA ALA A 299 -15.86 -21.65 19.18
C ALA A 299 -15.02 -20.38 19.00
N ILE A 300 -14.32 -20.29 17.87
CA ILE A 300 -13.63 -19.05 17.44
C ILE A 300 -14.63 -18.16 16.69
N GLY A 301 -14.53 -16.85 16.88
CA GLY A 301 -15.45 -15.87 16.29
C GLY A 301 -16.72 -15.61 17.11
N GLN A 302 -16.92 -16.35 18.20
CA GLN A 302 -18.10 -16.27 19.08
C GLN A 302 -17.67 -16.30 20.56
N PRO A 303 -18.41 -15.64 21.47
CA PRO A 303 -18.10 -15.68 22.91
C PRO A 303 -18.33 -17.05 23.54
N ASP A 304 -19.18 -17.87 22.94
CA ASP A 304 -19.58 -19.20 23.43
C ASP A 304 -20.01 -20.13 22.27
N LEU A 305 -20.38 -21.37 22.59
CA LEU A 305 -20.81 -22.40 21.64
C LEU A 305 -22.28 -22.26 21.17
N ASN A 306 -23.01 -21.25 21.66
CA ASN A 306 -24.44 -21.05 21.42
C ASN A 306 -24.76 -19.78 20.62
N SER A 307 -23.77 -18.90 20.47
CA SER A 307 -23.84 -17.68 19.66
C SER A 307 -23.52 -17.96 18.19
N ALA A 308 -24.10 -17.15 17.29
CA ALA A 308 -23.95 -17.28 15.85
C ALA A 308 -23.97 -15.94 15.09
N VAL A 309 -23.60 -14.85 15.78
CA VAL A 309 -23.70 -13.49 15.23
C VAL A 309 -22.48 -13.21 14.35
N ALA A 310 -22.71 -12.84 13.09
CA ALA A 310 -21.63 -12.39 12.21
C ALA A 310 -20.94 -11.17 12.82
N ASN A 311 -19.61 -11.20 12.90
CA ASN A 311 -18.82 -10.15 13.55
C ASN A 311 -19.38 -9.75 14.92
N ASN A 312 -19.48 -10.70 15.85
CA ASN A 312 -20.07 -10.53 17.19
C ASN A 312 -19.27 -9.57 18.10
N ALA A 313 -19.13 -8.31 17.68
CA ALA A 313 -18.25 -7.32 18.26
C ALA A 313 -18.85 -6.67 19.51
N TYR A 314 -20.10 -6.25 19.40
CA TYR A 314 -20.90 -5.62 20.46
C TYR A 314 -22.39 -5.94 20.24
N SER A 315 -23.20 -5.74 21.27
CA SER A 315 -24.66 -5.87 21.22
C SER A 315 -25.35 -4.53 21.49
N LEU A 316 -26.60 -4.43 21.04
CA LEU A 316 -27.52 -3.33 21.31
C LEU A 316 -28.73 -3.87 22.07
N VAL A 317 -29.27 -3.06 22.98
CA VAL A 317 -30.52 -3.40 23.67
C VAL A 317 -31.70 -3.08 22.76
N PRO A 318 -32.56 -4.06 22.40
CA PRO A 318 -33.74 -3.78 21.58
C PRO A 318 -34.65 -2.74 22.26
N GLY A 319 -35.06 -1.72 21.50
CA GLY A 319 -35.92 -0.63 22.00
C GLY A 319 -35.18 0.50 22.72
N ASP A 320 -33.85 0.40 22.89
CA ASP A 320 -33.03 1.52 23.36
C ASP A 320 -32.86 2.56 22.25
N THR A 321 -33.37 3.76 22.48
CA THR A 321 -33.26 4.90 21.54
C THR A 321 -31.91 5.62 21.62
N THR A 322 -31.09 5.30 22.61
CA THR A 322 -29.73 5.85 22.76
C THR A 322 -28.67 5.04 22.01
N PHE A 323 -29.05 3.87 21.47
CA PHE A 323 -28.18 2.94 20.75
C PHE A 323 -26.91 2.56 21.54
N LYS A 324 -27.03 2.42 22.86
CA LYS A 324 -25.88 2.12 23.72
C LYS A 324 -25.30 0.75 23.38
N GLN A 325 -24.01 0.73 23.05
CA GLN A 325 -23.28 -0.48 22.72
C GLN A 325 -22.73 -1.17 23.97
N THR A 326 -22.90 -2.49 24.05
CA THR A 326 -22.26 -3.33 25.07
C THR A 326 -21.24 -4.24 24.38
N PRO A 327 -19.94 -4.18 24.71
CA PRO A 327 -18.93 -4.96 24.02
C PRO A 327 -19.15 -6.46 24.24
N VAL A 328 -18.92 -7.25 23.19
CA VAL A 328 -18.92 -8.73 23.24
C VAL A 328 -17.50 -9.23 23.01
N LEU A 329 -17.04 -9.29 21.75
CA LEU A 329 -15.67 -9.72 21.42
C LEU A 329 -14.70 -8.55 21.26
N CYS A 330 -15.19 -7.36 20.91
CA CYS A 330 -14.36 -6.18 20.72
C CYS A 330 -14.47 -5.27 21.93
N THR A 331 -13.53 -5.42 22.86
CA THR A 331 -13.59 -4.79 24.20
C THR A 331 -12.93 -3.41 24.27
N VAL A 332 -12.21 -3.01 23.22
CA VAL A 332 -11.56 -1.69 23.14
C VAL A 332 -12.48 -0.71 22.43
N SER A 333 -12.85 0.37 23.12
CA SER A 333 -13.68 1.43 22.57
C SER A 333 -12.92 2.26 21.53
N ASN A 334 -13.62 2.69 20.47
CA ASN A 334 -13.08 3.53 19.38
C ASN A 334 -13.63 4.97 19.39
N GLY A 335 -14.20 5.40 20.52
CA GLY A 335 -14.78 6.74 20.67
C GLY A 335 -16.05 6.74 21.50
N ASN A 336 -16.75 7.86 21.47
CA ASN A 336 -18.06 8.01 22.11
C ASN A 336 -19.07 8.53 21.08
N ASP A 337 -20.33 8.10 21.22
CA ASP A 337 -21.44 8.63 20.45
C ASP A 337 -21.84 10.05 20.92
N THR A 338 -22.85 10.64 20.26
CA THR A 338 -23.37 11.97 20.61
C THR A 338 -24.02 12.06 21.99
N ASN A 339 -24.38 10.92 22.60
CA ASN A 339 -24.94 10.82 23.95
C ASN A 339 -23.84 10.56 25.00
N GLY A 340 -22.58 10.49 24.59
CA GLY A 340 -21.44 10.21 25.46
C GLY A 340 -21.23 8.73 25.79
N ASN A 341 -21.97 7.80 25.17
CA ASN A 341 -21.76 6.37 25.38
C ASN A 341 -20.51 5.88 24.61
N PRO A 342 -19.71 4.96 25.17
CA PRO A 342 -18.61 4.34 24.43
C PRO A 342 -19.10 3.59 23.18
N THR A 343 -18.42 3.78 22.05
CA THR A 343 -18.60 3.00 20.83
C THR A 343 -17.47 1.98 20.66
N TYR A 344 -17.72 0.92 19.89
CA TYR A 344 -16.78 -0.16 19.62
C TYR A 344 -16.68 -0.41 18.11
N PRO A 345 -15.53 -0.90 17.62
CA PRO A 345 -15.42 -1.27 16.22
C PRO A 345 -16.36 -2.42 15.89
N THR A 346 -16.90 -2.44 14.67
CA THR A 346 -17.83 -3.49 14.21
C THR A 346 -17.17 -4.86 14.00
N LYS A 347 -15.84 -4.94 14.11
CA LYS A 347 -15.01 -6.14 14.02
C LYS A 347 -13.64 -5.90 14.66
N CYS A 348 -12.97 -6.98 15.06
CA CYS A 348 -11.64 -6.95 15.67
C CYS A 348 -10.94 -8.31 15.47
N ASN A 349 -9.79 -8.53 16.10
CA ASN A 349 -8.99 -9.76 15.99
C ASN A 349 -9.71 -11.04 16.49
N SER A 350 -10.81 -10.90 17.23
CA SER A 350 -11.59 -12.04 17.76
C SER A 350 -12.83 -12.38 16.94
N THR A 351 -13.23 -11.54 15.97
CA THR A 351 -14.49 -11.70 15.24
C THR A 351 -14.31 -12.48 13.93
N LEU A 352 -15.36 -13.19 13.51
CA LEU A 352 -15.41 -13.87 12.21
C LEU A 352 -16.69 -13.51 11.44
N ASN A 353 -16.61 -13.55 10.11
CA ASN A 353 -17.73 -13.46 9.21
C ASN A 353 -17.53 -14.44 8.06
N PHE A 354 -18.44 -15.41 7.90
CA PHE A 354 -18.32 -16.46 6.90
C PHE A 354 -16.90 -17.09 6.83
N PRO A 355 -16.38 -17.67 7.95
CA PRO A 355 -15.07 -18.31 7.94
C PRO A 355 -15.08 -19.53 7.02
N ARG A 356 -14.03 -19.68 6.21
CA ARG A 356 -13.98 -20.66 5.11
C ARG A 356 -13.04 -21.83 5.37
N PHE A 357 -11.98 -21.63 6.16
CA PHE A 357 -11.00 -22.68 6.43
C PHE A 357 -10.31 -22.45 7.75
N GLY A 358 -10.05 -23.53 8.50
CA GLY A 358 -9.15 -23.54 9.65
C GLY A 358 -8.03 -24.54 9.38
N LEU A 359 -6.77 -24.16 9.58
CA LEU A 359 -5.60 -25.02 9.38
C LEU A 359 -4.68 -24.94 10.60
N ALA A 360 -4.37 -26.09 11.19
CA ALA A 360 -3.30 -26.19 12.17
C ALA A 360 -1.96 -26.51 11.47
N GLY A 361 -0.90 -25.79 11.82
CA GLY A 361 0.43 -25.97 11.24
C GLY A 361 1.52 -25.26 12.04
N GLY A 362 2.64 -25.93 12.29
CA GLY A 362 3.76 -25.34 13.04
C GLY A 362 3.38 -24.88 14.46
N ASN A 363 2.50 -25.62 15.15
CA ASN A 363 1.91 -25.28 16.45
C ASN A 363 1.01 -24.03 16.44
N ARG A 364 0.64 -23.52 15.27
CA ARG A 364 -0.27 -22.38 15.08
C ARG A 364 -1.64 -22.85 14.57
N LEU A 365 -2.66 -22.01 14.76
CA LEU A 365 -3.92 -22.10 14.03
C LEU A 365 -4.02 -20.91 13.07
N PHE A 366 -4.37 -21.19 11.83
CA PHE A 366 -4.67 -20.21 10.79
C PHE A 366 -6.16 -20.31 10.45
N ILE A 367 -6.86 -19.19 10.34
CA ILE A 367 -8.27 -19.16 9.93
C ILE A 367 -8.44 -18.21 8.76
N ALA A 368 -8.91 -18.73 7.62
CA ALA A 368 -9.36 -17.93 6.51
C ALA A 368 -10.76 -17.35 6.83
N ASP A 369 -10.79 -16.08 7.22
CA ASP A 369 -12.01 -15.33 7.55
C ASP A 369 -12.54 -14.66 6.28
N GLY A 370 -13.11 -15.48 5.40
CA GLY A 370 -13.39 -15.11 4.01
C GLY A 370 -14.36 -13.93 3.86
N GLY A 371 -15.35 -13.76 4.75
CA GLY A 371 -16.29 -12.64 4.71
C GLY A 371 -15.72 -11.32 5.25
N ASN A 372 -14.54 -11.35 5.86
CA ASN A 372 -13.79 -10.16 6.24
C ASN A 372 -12.48 -10.05 5.46
N ASP A 373 -12.25 -10.83 4.39
CA ASP A 373 -11.08 -10.70 3.51
C ASP A 373 -9.71 -10.76 4.23
N ARG A 374 -9.55 -11.68 5.18
CA ARG A 374 -8.31 -11.79 5.99
C ARG A 374 -8.00 -13.22 6.42
N VAL A 375 -6.76 -13.43 6.87
CA VAL A 375 -6.38 -14.64 7.63
C VAL A 375 -6.00 -14.26 9.05
N LEU A 376 -6.66 -14.88 10.02
CA LEU A 376 -6.31 -14.78 11.44
C LEU A 376 -5.23 -15.80 11.78
N VAL A 377 -4.19 -15.37 12.49
CA VAL A 377 -3.08 -16.22 12.93
C VAL A 377 -3.05 -16.28 14.46
N PHE A 378 -3.09 -17.49 15.01
CA PHE A 378 -2.94 -17.78 16.42
C PHE A 378 -1.64 -18.56 16.62
N ASN A 379 -0.74 -18.08 17.47
CA ASN A 379 0.56 -18.72 17.76
C ASN A 379 0.43 -20.03 18.54
N SER A 380 -0.77 -20.35 19.03
CA SER A 380 -1.14 -21.60 19.66
C SER A 380 -2.58 -21.96 19.30
N ILE A 381 -2.93 -23.26 19.35
CA ILE A 381 -4.31 -23.70 19.24
C ILE A 381 -5.13 -23.12 20.41
N PRO A 382 -6.21 -22.33 20.16
CA PRO A 382 -7.00 -21.75 21.23
C PRO A 382 -7.70 -22.81 22.09
N THR A 383 -7.73 -22.59 23.40
CA THR A 383 -8.37 -23.50 24.37
C THR A 383 -9.68 -22.95 24.93
N GLN A 384 -10.12 -21.77 24.49
CA GLN A 384 -11.33 -21.09 24.96
C GLN A 384 -12.00 -20.33 23.82
N SER A 385 -13.33 -20.22 23.88
CA SER A 385 -14.11 -19.42 22.92
C SER A 385 -13.77 -17.93 23.03
N GLY A 386 -14.00 -17.19 21.95
CA GLY A 386 -13.75 -15.74 21.91
C GLY A 386 -12.26 -15.34 21.87
N ALA A 387 -11.35 -16.31 21.67
CA ALA A 387 -9.92 -16.06 21.57
C ALA A 387 -9.60 -15.03 20.46
N SER A 388 -8.66 -14.13 20.76
CA SER A 388 -8.16 -13.10 19.84
C SER A 388 -6.98 -13.62 19.05
N ALA A 389 -6.94 -13.32 17.75
CA ALA A 389 -5.77 -13.61 16.92
C ALA A 389 -4.56 -12.74 17.30
N ASP A 390 -3.37 -13.32 17.20
CA ASP A 390 -2.09 -12.64 17.44
C ASP A 390 -1.70 -11.75 16.25
N TYR A 391 -1.92 -12.24 15.03
CA TYR A 391 -1.62 -11.51 13.79
C TYR A 391 -2.74 -11.63 12.77
N ILE A 392 -2.75 -10.68 11.83
CA ILE A 392 -3.70 -10.63 10.72
C ILE A 392 -2.95 -10.47 9.40
N LEU A 393 -3.16 -11.40 8.48
CA LEU A 393 -2.66 -11.31 7.11
C LEU A 393 -3.78 -10.85 6.18
N GLY A 394 -3.42 -10.13 5.12
CA GLY A 394 -4.38 -9.55 4.18
C GLY A 394 -4.96 -8.21 4.60
N GLN A 395 -4.57 -7.67 5.77
CA GLN A 395 -5.03 -6.39 6.31
C GLN A 395 -4.01 -5.75 7.25
N ILE A 396 -4.03 -4.43 7.34
CA ILE A 396 -3.20 -3.63 8.25
C ILE A 396 -3.67 -3.66 9.72
N GLY A 397 -4.83 -4.27 10.02
CA GLY A 397 -5.37 -4.35 11.37
C GLY A 397 -6.72 -5.06 11.45
N GLY A 398 -7.19 -5.35 12.66
CA GLY A 398 -8.40 -6.15 12.86
C GLY A 398 -9.73 -5.40 12.76
N THR A 399 -9.69 -4.07 12.72
CA THR A 399 -10.87 -3.20 12.67
C THR A 399 -11.20 -2.74 11.25
N VAL A 400 -10.34 -3.02 10.28
CA VAL A 400 -10.50 -2.62 8.88
C VAL A 400 -10.97 -3.80 8.03
N ASN A 401 -11.53 -3.53 6.85
CA ASN A 401 -11.60 -4.53 5.78
C ASN A 401 -11.06 -3.88 4.51
N GLN A 402 -9.95 -4.40 4.00
CA GLN A 402 -9.19 -3.85 2.88
C GLN A 402 -9.13 -4.87 1.74
N ALA A 403 -10.28 -5.14 1.13
CA ALA A 403 -10.40 -6.04 0.00
C ALA A 403 -9.82 -5.40 -1.28
N SER A 404 -8.55 -5.69 -1.58
CA SER A 404 -7.86 -5.24 -2.80
C SER A 404 -6.97 -6.34 -3.37
N ASP A 405 -6.33 -6.09 -4.51
CA ASP A 405 -5.33 -6.97 -5.11
C ASP A 405 -3.88 -6.66 -4.67
N ALA A 406 -3.70 -5.77 -3.70
CA ALA A 406 -2.40 -5.42 -3.17
C ALA A 406 -1.64 -6.61 -2.58
N ALA A 407 -0.32 -6.53 -2.52
CA ALA A 407 0.54 -7.63 -2.05
C ALA A 407 0.34 -8.01 -0.58
N ASP A 408 -0.21 -7.11 0.24
CA ASP A 408 -0.58 -7.28 1.65
C ASP A 408 -2.09 -7.40 1.87
N SER A 409 -2.88 -7.47 0.81
CA SER A 409 -4.34 -7.58 0.84
C SER A 409 -4.81 -8.92 0.30
N LEU A 410 -5.99 -9.35 0.76
CA LEU A 410 -6.68 -10.54 0.28
C LEU A 410 -8.10 -10.17 -0.13
N ARG A 411 -8.74 -11.02 -0.95
CA ARG A 411 -10.14 -10.91 -1.31
C ARG A 411 -10.81 -12.28 -1.27
N THR A 412 -11.50 -12.49 -0.15
CA THR A 412 -12.22 -13.71 0.21
C THR A 412 -11.30 -14.94 0.22
N PRO A 413 -10.34 -15.02 1.17
CA PRO A 413 -9.51 -16.21 1.28
C PRO A 413 -10.35 -17.44 1.63
N MET A 414 -10.11 -18.56 0.94
CA MET A 414 -10.99 -19.73 1.00
C MET A 414 -10.32 -20.99 1.54
N SER A 415 -9.02 -21.16 1.33
CA SER A 415 -8.26 -22.32 1.79
C SER A 415 -6.81 -21.96 2.04
N LEU A 416 -6.15 -22.80 2.84
CA LEU A 416 -4.83 -22.60 3.37
C LEU A 416 -4.02 -23.90 3.22
N ALA A 417 -2.71 -23.79 2.98
CA ALA A 417 -1.76 -24.89 3.11
C ALA A 417 -0.48 -24.40 3.78
N TRP A 418 0.29 -25.31 4.39
CA TRP A 418 1.50 -24.98 5.16
C TRP A 418 2.61 -26.00 4.89
N ASP A 419 3.82 -25.53 4.58
CA ASP A 419 4.98 -26.40 4.31
C ASP A 419 6.01 -26.46 5.45
N GLY A 420 5.76 -25.77 6.57
CA GLY A 420 6.73 -25.60 7.66
C GLY A 420 7.42 -24.23 7.67
N THR A 421 7.42 -23.51 6.56
CA THR A 421 8.04 -22.18 6.38
C THR A 421 7.09 -21.16 5.76
N ASN A 422 6.30 -21.58 4.78
CA ASN A 422 5.39 -20.78 3.99
C ASN A 422 3.93 -21.18 4.24
N LEU A 423 3.08 -20.17 4.43
CA LEU A 423 1.64 -20.28 4.40
C LEU A 423 1.14 -19.90 3.01
N TYR A 424 0.51 -20.85 2.33
CA TYR A 424 -0.17 -20.65 1.06
C TYR A 424 -1.63 -20.27 1.35
N VAL A 425 -2.08 -19.17 0.78
CA VAL A 425 -3.43 -18.64 0.99
C VAL A 425 -4.10 -18.46 -0.36
N SER A 426 -5.24 -19.12 -0.56
CA SER A 426 -6.02 -18.89 -1.77
C SER A 426 -6.64 -17.49 -1.70
N ASP A 427 -6.55 -16.73 -2.78
CA ASP A 427 -7.07 -15.38 -2.88
C ASP A 427 -8.01 -15.31 -4.09
N ALA A 428 -9.23 -15.81 -3.87
CA ALA A 428 -10.09 -16.33 -4.93
C ALA A 428 -10.49 -15.25 -5.95
N TYR A 429 -10.90 -14.07 -5.50
CA TYR A 429 -11.31 -13.02 -6.43
C TYR A 429 -10.13 -12.34 -7.13
N ASN A 430 -8.94 -12.44 -6.56
CA ASN A 430 -7.71 -11.94 -7.17
C ASN A 430 -6.98 -13.02 -8.01
N ARG A 431 -7.57 -14.21 -8.18
CA ARG A 431 -7.11 -15.29 -9.08
C ARG A 431 -5.70 -15.80 -8.80
N ARG A 432 -5.34 -15.87 -7.52
CA ARG A 432 -3.97 -16.18 -7.11
C ARG A 432 -3.90 -17.02 -5.84
N VAL A 433 -2.72 -17.61 -5.63
CA VAL A 433 -2.30 -18.11 -4.32
C VAL A 433 -1.18 -17.21 -3.84
N THR A 434 -1.39 -16.56 -2.70
CA THR A 434 -0.37 -15.74 -2.04
C THR A 434 0.44 -16.60 -1.07
N VAL A 435 1.74 -16.32 -0.96
CA VAL A 435 2.66 -17.10 -0.13
C VAL A 435 3.28 -16.19 0.93
N TYR A 436 2.89 -16.38 2.18
CA TYR A 436 3.43 -15.65 3.32
C TYR A 436 4.49 -16.48 4.01
N THR A 437 5.64 -15.87 4.28
CA THR A 437 6.80 -16.56 4.89
C THR A 437 7.06 -15.97 6.25
N VAL A 438 7.34 -16.83 7.24
CA VAL A 438 7.77 -16.37 8.57
C VAL A 438 9.15 -15.71 8.50
N SER A 439 9.37 -14.69 9.33
CA SER A 439 10.69 -14.03 9.46
C SER A 439 11.00 -13.74 10.93
N THR A 440 12.28 -13.57 11.25
CA THR A 440 12.74 -13.08 12.56
C THR A 440 12.88 -11.56 12.59
N THR A 441 12.95 -10.90 11.44
CA THR A 441 13.16 -9.45 11.32
C THR A 441 12.00 -8.83 10.57
N MET A 442 11.22 -8.00 11.26
CA MET A 442 10.01 -7.41 10.69
C MET A 442 10.28 -6.03 10.14
N LEU A 443 9.81 -5.76 8.92
CA LEU A 443 9.65 -4.39 8.44
C LEU A 443 8.24 -3.90 8.81
N PRO A 444 8.10 -2.65 9.31
CA PRO A 444 6.80 -2.08 9.59
C PRO A 444 6.02 -1.81 8.29
N TYR A 445 4.70 -1.64 8.44
CA TYR A 445 3.88 -1.08 7.36
C TYR A 445 4.48 0.26 6.89
N GLN A 446 4.52 0.50 5.58
CA GLN A 446 5.14 1.69 4.98
C GLN A 446 6.64 1.88 5.28
N ALA A 447 7.39 0.78 5.48
CA ALA A 447 8.85 0.83 5.63
C ALA A 447 9.59 1.38 4.40
N ILE A 448 8.99 1.31 3.21
CA ILE A 448 9.57 1.83 1.97
C ILE A 448 8.96 3.20 1.70
N ARG A 449 9.78 4.25 1.75
CA ARG A 449 9.31 5.63 1.60
C ARG A 449 10.14 6.40 0.58
N ASN A 450 9.54 7.39 -0.06
CA ASN A 450 10.29 8.31 -0.92
C ASN A 450 11.41 8.97 -0.10
N ALA A 451 12.68 8.81 -0.52
CA ALA A 451 13.84 9.31 0.22
C ALA A 451 13.89 10.85 0.29
N ALA A 452 13.23 11.54 -0.63
CA ALA A 452 13.06 12.98 -0.63
C ALA A 452 11.78 13.43 0.11
N SER A 453 10.99 12.50 0.63
CA SER A 453 9.76 12.80 1.36
C SER A 453 9.39 11.69 2.34
N LEU A 454 10.16 11.55 3.42
CA LEU A 454 9.98 10.45 4.40
C LEU A 454 8.64 10.53 5.15
N ASP A 455 8.11 11.74 5.35
CA ASP A 455 6.78 11.98 5.89
C ASP A 455 6.13 13.11 5.10
N VAL A 456 4.88 12.93 4.66
CA VAL A 456 4.06 14.00 4.09
C VAL A 456 3.02 14.39 5.14
N ILE A 457 3.19 15.57 5.70
CA ILE A 457 2.49 16.00 6.92
C ILE A 457 1.55 17.14 6.57
N ALA A 458 0.33 17.04 7.09
CA ALA A 458 -0.67 18.08 6.91
C ALA A 458 -0.28 19.37 7.65
N ASN A 459 -0.47 20.50 7.00
CA ASN A 459 -0.16 21.82 7.55
C ASN A 459 -1.35 22.78 7.38
N GLY A 460 -1.35 23.83 8.19
CA GLY A 460 -2.31 24.92 8.12
C GLY A 460 -1.74 26.15 8.81
N THR A 461 -2.27 27.33 8.48
CA THR A 461 -1.78 28.58 9.06
C THR A 461 -2.94 29.41 9.60
N VAL A 462 -2.70 30.13 10.69
CA VAL A 462 -3.56 31.23 11.13
C VAL A 462 -2.80 32.53 10.94
N THR A 463 -3.29 33.37 10.03
CA THR A 463 -2.72 34.69 9.77
C THR A 463 -3.34 35.72 10.70
N ILE A 464 -2.51 36.43 11.44
CA ILE A 464 -2.89 37.58 12.25
C ILE A 464 -2.55 38.84 11.47
N SER A 465 -3.51 39.75 11.35
CA SER A 465 -3.32 40.97 10.57
C SER A 465 -4.04 42.15 11.20
N LEU A 466 -3.52 43.34 10.90
CA LEU A 466 -4.11 44.62 11.30
C LEU A 466 -4.63 45.32 10.04
N PRO A 467 -5.96 45.37 9.82
CA PRO A 467 -6.55 46.09 8.69
C PRO A 467 -6.14 47.57 8.66
N LEU A 468 -6.08 48.16 7.47
CA LEU A 468 -5.77 49.58 7.29
C LEU A 468 -6.73 50.47 8.11
N GLY A 469 -6.16 51.37 8.91
CA GLY A 469 -6.91 52.29 9.78
C GLY A 469 -7.19 51.77 11.19
N ASN A 470 -6.83 50.52 11.49
CA ASN A 470 -6.96 49.93 12.82
C ASN A 470 -5.65 50.06 13.63
N THR A 471 -5.76 49.95 14.95
CA THR A 471 -4.62 49.96 15.88
C THR A 471 -4.65 48.74 16.79
N ILE A 472 -3.49 48.32 17.30
CA ILE A 472 -3.44 47.30 18.34
C ILE A 472 -4.17 47.82 19.57
N LYS A 473 -5.21 47.10 20.00
CA LYS A 473 -6.05 47.48 21.13
C LYS A 473 -5.92 46.45 22.25
N ALA A 474 -5.51 46.93 23.43
CA ALA A 474 -5.44 46.10 24.61
C ALA A 474 -6.81 45.49 24.96
N GLY A 475 -6.83 44.21 25.31
CA GLY A 475 -8.05 43.47 25.65
C GLY A 475 -8.72 42.77 24.47
N ASP A 476 -8.31 43.05 23.22
CA ASP A 476 -8.69 42.20 22.10
C ASP A 476 -8.16 40.77 22.38
N THR A 477 -8.97 39.75 22.08
CA THR A 477 -8.57 38.35 22.30
C THR A 477 -8.61 37.60 20.98
N VAL A 478 -7.50 36.97 20.61
CA VAL A 478 -7.43 36.01 19.49
C VAL A 478 -7.53 34.61 20.06
N THR A 479 -8.36 33.75 19.48
CA THR A 479 -8.46 32.35 19.88
C THR A 479 -8.22 31.45 18.68
N ILE A 480 -7.24 30.56 18.77
CA ILE A 480 -7.04 29.46 17.82
C ILE A 480 -7.74 28.23 18.39
N SER A 481 -8.52 27.53 17.58
CA SER A 481 -9.18 26.27 17.96
C SER A 481 -8.66 25.13 17.10
N ILE A 482 -8.22 24.04 17.73
CA ILE A 482 -7.65 22.85 17.09
C ILE A 482 -8.41 21.62 17.57
N GLY A 483 -8.84 20.78 16.63
CA GLY A 483 -9.54 19.53 16.92
C GLY A 483 -9.31 18.49 15.84
N THR A 484 -10.20 17.52 15.75
CA THR A 484 -10.30 16.54 14.66
C THR A 484 -11.72 16.50 14.13
N SER A 485 -11.93 15.84 12.99
CA SER A 485 -13.26 15.61 12.40
C SER A 485 -14.22 14.84 13.33
N THR A 486 -13.70 14.14 14.35
CA THR A 486 -14.48 13.32 15.29
C THR A 486 -14.58 13.92 16.69
N THR A 487 -13.79 14.94 17.04
CA THR A 487 -13.87 15.59 18.36
C THR A 487 -15.10 16.49 18.47
N ALA A 488 -15.97 16.22 19.43
CA ALA A 488 -17.17 17.02 19.68
C ALA A 488 -16.88 18.46 20.18
N THR A 489 -15.71 18.72 20.77
CA THR A 489 -15.30 20.06 21.23
C THR A 489 -13.80 20.26 21.01
N PRO A 490 -13.40 21.14 20.08
CA PRO A 490 -11.99 21.47 19.83
C PRO A 490 -11.30 22.09 21.05
N ALA A 491 -10.00 21.86 21.20
CA ALA A 491 -9.17 22.57 22.16
C ALA A 491 -8.99 24.03 21.72
N THR A 492 -9.03 24.98 22.65
CA THR A 492 -8.94 26.41 22.35
C THR A 492 -7.74 27.06 23.05
N TYR A 493 -7.09 27.97 22.32
CA TYR A 493 -5.85 28.63 22.72
C TYR A 493 -6.02 30.15 22.59
N PRO A 494 -6.55 30.82 23.63
CA PRO A 494 -6.74 32.27 23.62
C PRO A 494 -5.44 33.02 23.94
N TYR A 495 -5.23 34.16 23.30
CA TYR A 495 -4.23 35.16 23.66
C TYR A 495 -4.90 36.53 23.79
N THR A 496 -4.74 37.18 24.95
CA THR A 496 -5.24 38.54 25.20
C THR A 496 -4.15 39.56 24.88
N VAL A 497 -4.45 40.42 23.91
CA VAL A 497 -3.57 41.45 23.39
C VAL A 497 -3.32 42.54 24.42
N LYS A 498 -2.07 42.99 24.53
CA LYS A 498 -1.65 44.12 25.37
C LYS A 498 -1.44 45.36 24.51
N SER A 499 -1.49 46.54 25.14
CA SER A 499 -1.30 47.83 24.43
C SER A 499 0.12 48.00 23.85
N SER A 500 1.08 47.22 24.33
CA SER A 500 2.47 47.22 23.85
C SER A 500 2.75 46.17 22.77
N ASP A 501 1.79 45.28 22.47
CA ASP A 501 2.04 44.17 21.57
C ASP A 501 2.16 44.64 20.11
N SER A 502 3.08 44.03 19.39
CA SER A 502 3.10 43.98 17.93
C SER A 502 2.39 42.73 17.41
N ILE A 503 2.18 42.62 16.09
CA ILE A 503 1.68 41.37 15.48
C ILE A 503 2.63 40.20 15.79
N ALA A 504 3.94 40.43 15.79
CA ALA A 504 4.93 39.42 16.14
C ALA A 504 4.80 38.94 17.60
N ASP A 505 4.50 39.84 18.54
CA ASP A 505 4.26 39.49 19.93
C ASP A 505 2.98 38.66 20.09
N ILE A 506 1.92 39.01 19.37
CA ILE A 506 0.64 38.25 19.37
C ILE A 506 0.85 36.84 18.82
N VAL A 507 1.55 36.70 17.68
CA VAL A 507 1.87 35.40 17.08
C VAL A 507 2.71 34.56 18.04
N THR A 508 3.74 35.14 18.65
CA THR A 508 4.57 34.47 19.64
C THR A 508 3.75 34.03 20.85
N GLY A 509 2.86 34.89 21.33
CA GLY A 509 1.94 34.61 22.42
C GLY A 509 1.00 33.43 22.14
N LEU A 510 0.45 33.36 20.93
CA LEU A 510 -0.41 32.25 20.48
C LEU A 510 0.37 30.93 20.37
N VAL A 511 1.56 30.95 19.78
CA VAL A 511 2.44 29.77 19.71
C VAL A 511 2.78 29.25 21.11
N ASN A 512 3.14 30.15 22.04
CA ASN A 512 3.40 29.80 23.42
C ASN A 512 2.16 29.24 24.13
N ALA A 513 0.97 29.79 23.87
CA ALA A 513 -0.27 29.26 24.42
C ALA A 513 -0.55 27.81 23.97
N ILE A 514 -0.28 27.50 22.70
CA ILE A 514 -0.43 26.13 22.17
C ILE A 514 0.63 25.21 22.77
N GLN A 515 1.90 25.61 22.78
CA GLN A 515 3.01 24.77 23.23
C GLN A 515 3.02 24.52 24.75
N SER A 516 2.58 25.49 25.56
CA SER A 516 2.51 25.35 27.03
C SER A 516 1.31 24.55 27.53
N SER A 517 0.37 24.21 26.64
CA SER A 517 -0.80 23.39 26.96
C SER A 517 -0.44 21.94 27.30
N ASN A 518 -1.44 21.16 27.74
CA ASN A 518 -1.28 19.73 28.05
C ASN A 518 -0.09 19.44 28.99
N SER A 519 -0.01 20.21 30.09
CA SER A 519 1.10 20.15 31.05
C SER A 519 2.48 20.36 30.40
N GLY A 520 2.57 21.28 29.44
CA GLY A 520 3.81 21.60 28.73
C GLY A 520 4.19 20.63 27.60
N LYS A 521 3.31 19.67 27.26
CA LYS A 521 3.51 18.78 26.09
C LYS A 521 3.01 19.40 24.78
N GLY A 522 2.27 20.50 24.87
CA GLY A 522 1.61 21.16 23.75
C GLY A 522 0.36 20.42 23.27
N ASP A 523 -0.27 20.96 22.22
CA ASP A 523 -1.43 20.34 21.59
C ASP A 523 -1.10 18.89 21.13
N PRO A 524 -1.99 17.91 21.38
CA PRO A 524 -1.73 16.51 21.05
C PRO A 524 -1.76 16.21 19.54
N ASN A 525 -2.37 17.07 18.73
CA ASN A 525 -2.55 16.87 17.30
C ASN A 525 -1.54 17.67 16.46
N VAL A 526 -1.09 18.83 16.94
CA VAL A 526 -0.21 19.73 16.16
C VAL A 526 1.02 20.21 16.92
N LEU A 527 2.06 20.53 16.16
CA LEU A 527 3.16 21.40 16.55
C LEU A 527 2.87 22.82 16.02
N ALA A 528 3.02 23.84 16.85
CA ALA A 528 2.86 25.24 16.44
C ALA A 528 4.24 25.92 16.32
N THR A 529 4.45 26.69 15.25
CA THR A 529 5.64 27.52 15.05
C THR A 529 5.27 28.94 14.60
N ALA A 530 6.13 29.91 14.87
CA ALA A 530 5.89 31.32 14.56
C ALA A 530 6.57 31.71 13.24
N ALA A 531 5.79 32.23 12.28
CA ALA A 531 6.31 32.89 11.10
C ALA A 531 6.10 34.41 11.24
N LEU A 532 7.03 35.05 11.97
CA LEU A 532 6.88 36.43 12.44
C LEU A 532 6.77 37.47 11.31
N ALA A 533 7.51 37.27 10.21
CA ALA A 533 7.51 38.18 9.07
C ALA A 533 6.15 38.21 8.33
N SER A 534 5.42 37.09 8.31
CA SER A 534 4.09 36.99 7.70
C SER A 534 2.94 37.13 8.71
N GLY A 535 3.25 37.35 10.00
CA GLY A 535 2.25 37.42 11.06
C GLY A 535 1.47 36.12 11.24
N GLN A 536 2.09 34.96 11.00
CA GLN A 536 1.41 33.67 10.96
C GLN A 536 1.79 32.73 12.12
N VAL A 537 0.80 32.02 12.64
CA VAL A 537 0.99 30.79 13.41
C VAL A 537 0.88 29.62 12.44
N VAL A 538 1.97 28.88 12.25
CA VAL A 538 2.00 27.68 11.40
C VAL A 538 1.74 26.47 12.29
N LEU A 539 0.77 25.65 11.88
CA LEU A 539 0.37 24.43 12.56
C LEU A 539 0.70 23.23 11.67
N THR A 540 1.51 22.33 12.22
CA THR A 540 1.98 21.11 11.55
C THR A 540 1.43 19.91 12.28
N ALA A 541 0.76 18.99 11.57
CA ALA A 541 0.24 17.77 12.17
C ALA A 541 1.37 16.94 12.80
N ARG A 542 1.11 16.34 13.96
CA ARG A 542 2.02 15.36 14.57
C ARG A 542 1.90 13.98 13.94
N VAL A 543 0.75 13.70 13.33
CA VAL A 543 0.47 12.46 12.61
C VAL A 543 0.77 12.68 11.13
N PRO A 544 1.67 11.88 10.51
CA PRO A 544 1.92 11.94 9.08
C PRO A 544 0.79 11.28 8.29
N GLY A 545 0.76 11.51 6.98
CA GLY A 545 -0.20 10.87 6.09
C GLY A 545 -1.57 11.54 6.05
N ASP A 546 -2.50 10.85 5.40
CA ASP A 546 -3.86 11.34 5.16
C ASP A 546 -4.61 11.65 6.47
N ALA A 547 -4.31 10.93 7.55
CA ALA A 547 -4.90 11.14 8.87
C ALA A 547 -4.58 12.53 9.46
N GLY A 548 -3.48 13.16 9.05
CA GLY A 548 -3.18 14.55 9.42
C GLY A 548 -4.21 15.55 8.88
N ASN A 549 -4.86 15.23 7.75
CA ASN A 549 -5.87 16.10 7.13
C ASN A 549 -7.19 16.12 7.92
N ASP A 550 -7.41 15.18 8.83
CA ASP A 550 -8.59 15.15 9.70
C ASP A 550 -8.54 16.18 10.83
N ILE A 551 -7.38 16.83 11.05
CA ILE A 551 -7.21 17.85 12.08
C ILE A 551 -7.91 19.14 11.65
N THR A 552 -8.86 19.61 12.46
CA THR A 552 -9.64 20.82 12.21
C THR A 552 -8.94 22.05 12.78
N LEU A 553 -9.06 23.18 12.09
CA LEU A 553 -8.47 24.46 12.44
C LEU A 553 -9.48 25.59 12.25
N SER A 554 -9.62 26.45 13.26
CA SER A 554 -10.31 27.73 13.12
C SER A 554 -9.67 28.81 13.99
N ALA A 555 -9.96 30.07 13.67
CA ALA A 555 -9.52 31.21 14.45
C ALA A 555 -10.66 32.22 14.60
N THR A 556 -10.79 32.80 15.80
CA THR A 556 -11.78 33.83 16.11
C THR A 556 -11.12 34.98 16.86
N VAL A 557 -11.77 36.14 16.81
CA VAL A 557 -11.39 37.32 17.59
C VAL A 557 -12.57 37.78 18.46
N SER A 558 -12.29 38.45 19.56
CA SER A 558 -13.31 39.05 20.43
C SER A 558 -14.19 40.05 19.67
N THR A 559 -15.41 40.26 20.16
CA THR A 559 -16.35 41.22 19.56
C THR A 559 -15.75 42.64 19.54
N ASN A 560 -15.84 43.33 18.40
CA ASN A 560 -15.24 44.64 18.16
C ASN A 560 -13.70 44.69 18.22
N ALA A 561 -13.02 43.55 18.04
CA ALA A 561 -11.57 43.54 17.88
C ALA A 561 -11.16 44.35 16.64
N GLN A 562 -10.02 45.04 16.75
CA GLN A 562 -9.42 45.79 15.65
C GLN A 562 -8.42 44.94 14.84
N ILE A 563 -8.04 43.77 15.37
CA ILE A 563 -7.23 42.76 14.69
C ILE A 563 -8.11 41.69 14.02
N THR A 564 -7.58 41.05 12.99
CA THR A 564 -8.19 39.90 12.32
C THR A 564 -7.33 38.66 12.49
N ALA A 565 -7.97 37.51 12.66
CA ALA A 565 -7.32 36.20 12.63
C ALA A 565 -8.04 35.32 11.59
N THR A 566 -7.30 34.81 10.61
CA THR A 566 -7.85 34.04 9.50
C THR A 566 -7.12 32.71 9.37
N ALA A 567 -7.85 31.60 9.55
CA ALA A 567 -7.35 30.27 9.27
C ALA A 567 -7.28 30.06 7.75
N SER A 568 -6.23 29.37 7.28
CA SER A 568 -6.03 29.09 5.86
C SER A 568 -7.14 28.21 5.26
N ASN A 569 -7.65 27.27 6.05
CA ASN A 569 -8.70 26.30 5.70
C ASN A 569 -9.43 25.85 6.98
N SER A 570 -10.53 25.09 6.85
CA SER A 570 -11.21 24.45 7.98
C SER A 570 -10.47 23.25 8.58
N ASN A 571 -9.56 22.66 7.79
CA ASN A 571 -8.74 21.51 8.14
C ASN A 571 -7.29 21.78 7.77
N LEU A 572 -6.36 21.10 8.43
CA LEU A 572 -5.01 20.97 7.88
C LEU A 572 -5.09 20.25 6.53
N ASN A 573 -4.15 20.55 5.64
CA ASN A 573 -4.12 19.97 4.30
C ASN A 573 -2.68 19.62 3.90
N GLY A 574 -2.53 18.78 2.88
CA GLY A 574 -1.24 18.38 2.33
C GLY A 574 -0.62 17.17 3.01
N GLY A 575 -1.31 16.50 3.94
CA GLY A 575 -0.90 15.16 4.40
C GLY A 575 -1.10 14.13 3.30
N GLY A 576 -0.15 13.21 3.16
CA GLY A 576 -0.13 12.22 2.06
C GLY A 576 0.75 11.00 2.36
N ASP A 577 0.60 9.94 1.57
CA ASP A 577 1.31 8.69 1.81
C ASP A 577 2.68 8.64 1.12
N ALA A 578 3.76 8.85 1.90
CA ALA A 578 5.15 8.77 1.46
C ALA A 578 5.57 7.38 0.92
N ALA A 579 4.79 6.33 1.22
CA ALA A 579 5.03 4.95 0.81
C ALA A 579 4.25 4.53 -0.43
N LYS A 580 3.51 5.46 -1.07
CA LYS A 580 3.12 5.33 -2.47
C LYS A 580 4.29 5.75 -3.33
N ILE A 581 4.80 4.86 -4.17
CA ILE A 581 6.08 5.08 -4.85
C ILE A 581 5.91 4.99 -6.35
N ALA A 582 6.54 5.90 -7.08
CA ALA A 582 6.58 5.84 -8.54
C ALA A 582 7.81 5.06 -9.05
N PRO A 583 7.78 4.48 -10.25
CA PRO A 583 8.94 3.81 -10.82
C PRO A 583 10.15 4.76 -10.90
N GLY A 584 11.36 4.24 -10.64
CA GLY A 584 12.60 5.02 -10.65
C GLY A 584 12.85 5.91 -9.44
N THR A 585 11.90 6.00 -8.50
CA THR A 585 12.04 6.78 -7.26
C THR A 585 13.23 6.31 -6.44
N VAL A 586 13.97 7.25 -5.86
CA VAL A 586 14.93 6.95 -4.79
C VAL A 586 14.15 6.80 -3.49
N VAL A 587 14.26 5.63 -2.87
CA VAL A 587 13.53 5.28 -1.64
C VAL A 587 14.47 5.01 -0.48
N ALA A 588 13.96 5.21 0.73
CA ALA A 588 14.55 4.76 1.98
C ALA A 588 13.78 3.55 2.50
N VAL A 589 14.51 2.51 2.90
CA VAL A 589 14.00 1.36 3.67
C VAL A 589 14.26 1.64 5.14
N LEU A 590 13.18 1.83 5.90
CA LEU A 590 13.19 2.21 7.30
C LEU A 590 12.55 1.09 8.14
N PRO A 591 13.33 0.33 8.90
CA PRO A 591 12.79 -0.67 9.82
C PRO A 591 12.28 0.02 11.10
N SER A 592 11.63 -0.73 11.99
CA SER A 592 11.24 -0.20 13.31
C SER A 592 12.47 0.18 14.14
N ASP A 593 12.32 1.15 15.04
CA ASP A 593 13.40 1.65 15.90
C ASP A 593 14.22 0.51 16.55
N GLY A 594 15.54 0.58 16.39
CA GLY A 594 16.49 -0.40 16.92
C GLY A 594 16.59 -1.71 16.13
N THR A 595 15.81 -1.89 15.07
CA THR A 595 15.88 -3.09 14.22
C THR A 595 17.05 -3.00 13.24
N VAL A 596 17.90 -4.02 13.25
CA VAL A 596 19.05 -4.14 12.35
C VAL A 596 18.64 -4.86 11.06
N ILE A 597 18.87 -4.24 9.92
CA ILE A 597 18.61 -4.78 8.57
C ILE A 597 19.88 -4.94 7.72
N ALA A 598 21.03 -4.47 8.19
CA ALA A 598 22.34 -4.68 7.57
C ALA A 598 23.46 -4.74 8.61
N SER A 599 24.58 -5.38 8.29
CA SER A 599 25.68 -5.61 9.25
C SER A 599 26.64 -4.42 9.39
N GLN A 600 26.74 -3.57 8.37
CA GLN A 600 27.71 -2.49 8.32
C GLN A 600 27.20 -1.31 7.49
N SER A 601 27.83 -0.15 7.67
CA SER A 601 27.57 1.01 6.84
C SER A 601 28.48 1.01 5.60
N ALA A 602 27.91 1.34 4.43
CA ALA A 602 28.64 1.43 3.17
C ALA A 602 27.96 2.44 2.22
N ASN A 603 28.75 3.11 1.38
CA ASN A 603 28.27 4.02 0.34
C ASN A 603 28.66 3.47 -1.03
N ALA A 604 27.80 3.67 -2.04
CA ALA A 604 28.17 3.40 -3.42
C ALA A 604 29.30 4.33 -3.87
N ASP A 605 30.16 3.83 -4.76
CA ASP A 605 31.22 4.63 -5.37
C ASP A 605 30.61 5.61 -6.39
N PRO A 606 30.62 6.94 -6.13
CA PRO A 606 30.00 7.92 -7.01
C PRO A 606 30.73 8.08 -8.34
N THR A 607 31.93 7.49 -8.51
CA THR A 607 32.67 7.50 -9.78
C THR A 607 32.20 6.43 -10.76
N GLN A 608 31.41 5.45 -10.30
CA GLN A 608 30.85 4.41 -11.15
C GLN A 608 29.53 4.88 -11.78
N PRO A 609 29.30 4.64 -13.08
CA PRO A 609 28.06 5.03 -13.74
C PRO A 609 26.88 4.13 -13.34
N GLN A 610 27.13 2.99 -12.68
CA GLN A 610 26.11 2.05 -12.26
C GLN A 610 26.21 1.81 -10.75
N LEU A 611 25.07 1.94 -10.06
CA LEU A 611 24.95 1.61 -8.65
C LEU A 611 25.04 0.09 -8.41
N PRO A 612 25.68 -0.34 -7.32
CA PRO A 612 25.75 -1.76 -6.97
C PRO A 612 24.38 -2.26 -6.50
N THR A 613 24.04 -3.49 -6.85
CA THR A 613 22.83 -4.18 -6.35
C THR A 613 23.04 -4.94 -5.05
N GLN A 614 24.30 -5.01 -4.59
CA GLN A 614 24.71 -5.48 -3.28
C GLN A 614 25.73 -4.50 -2.69
N LEU A 615 25.48 -4.00 -1.48
CA LEU A 615 26.33 -3.01 -0.82
C LEU A 615 26.42 -3.30 0.68
N GLY A 616 27.63 -3.40 1.22
CA GLY A 616 27.82 -3.76 2.64
C GLY A 616 27.19 -5.10 3.04
N GLY A 617 27.05 -6.04 2.08
CA GLY A 617 26.36 -7.31 2.26
C GLY A 617 24.84 -7.27 2.13
N ALA A 618 24.23 -6.08 2.06
CA ALA A 618 22.79 -5.90 1.92
C ALA A 618 22.34 -5.88 0.46
N GLU A 619 21.15 -6.40 0.22
CA GLU A 619 20.39 -6.42 -1.04
C GLU A 619 18.93 -6.05 -0.72
N VAL A 620 18.31 -5.24 -1.56
CA VAL A 620 16.88 -4.92 -1.47
C VAL A 620 16.19 -5.49 -2.70
N TYR A 621 15.05 -6.15 -2.49
CA TYR A 621 14.26 -6.72 -3.57
C TYR A 621 12.93 -6.01 -3.70
N PHE A 622 12.58 -5.59 -4.91
CA PHE A 622 11.26 -5.08 -5.29
C PHE A 622 10.64 -6.02 -6.31
N ASN A 623 9.55 -6.70 -5.96
CA ASN A 623 8.94 -7.73 -6.80
C ASN A 623 9.94 -8.83 -7.25
N GLY A 624 10.95 -9.12 -6.43
CA GLY A 624 12.04 -10.04 -6.74
C GLY A 624 13.18 -9.48 -7.61
N ILE A 625 13.09 -8.23 -8.05
CA ILE A 625 14.16 -7.53 -8.78
C ILE A 625 15.12 -6.92 -7.76
N ARG A 626 16.43 -7.19 -7.89
CA ARG A 626 17.44 -6.55 -7.04
C ARG A 626 17.53 -5.06 -7.34
N ALA A 627 17.33 -4.25 -6.31
CA ALA A 627 17.39 -2.82 -6.38
C ALA A 627 18.86 -2.33 -6.38
N PRO A 628 19.20 -1.32 -7.19
CA PRO A 628 20.45 -0.59 -7.05
C PRO A 628 20.47 0.22 -5.75
N LEU A 629 21.60 0.25 -5.05
CA LEU A 629 21.75 0.81 -3.71
C LEU A 629 22.65 2.06 -3.70
N PHE A 630 22.20 3.12 -3.04
CA PHE A 630 22.98 4.36 -2.85
C PHE A 630 23.87 4.28 -1.61
N PHE A 631 23.28 3.88 -0.48
CA PHE A 631 24.00 3.64 0.76
C PHE A 631 23.24 2.65 1.64
N VAL A 632 23.97 2.07 2.58
CA VAL A 632 23.49 1.10 3.57
C VAL A 632 24.01 1.53 4.92
N THR A 633 23.19 1.40 5.94
CA THR A 633 23.53 1.47 7.37
C THR A 633 22.77 0.35 8.09
N PRO A 634 23.12 0.00 9.34
CA PRO A 634 22.39 -1.01 10.08
C PRO A 634 20.88 -0.79 10.19
N THR A 635 20.40 0.46 10.13
CA THR A 635 18.99 0.83 10.35
C THR A 635 18.37 1.59 9.18
N GLN A 636 19.04 1.70 8.03
CA GLN A 636 18.50 2.37 6.85
C GLN A 636 19.24 1.93 5.59
N ILE A 637 18.49 1.69 4.51
CA ILE A 637 19.05 1.44 3.17
C ILE A 637 18.38 2.39 2.19
N ASN A 638 19.15 3.12 1.38
CA ASN A 638 18.60 3.86 0.25
C ASN A 638 18.81 3.11 -1.05
N ALA A 639 17.74 2.96 -1.83
CA ALA A 639 17.72 2.19 -3.06
C ALA A 639 16.93 2.91 -4.16
N GLN A 640 17.12 2.52 -5.41
CA GLN A 640 16.25 2.93 -6.50
C GLN A 640 15.15 1.88 -6.73
N ILE A 641 13.91 2.31 -6.87
CA ILE A 641 12.85 1.46 -7.42
C ILE A 641 13.15 1.18 -8.90
N PRO A 642 13.17 -0.10 -9.34
CA PRO A 642 13.39 -0.44 -10.73
C PRO A 642 12.36 0.21 -11.67
N TRP A 643 12.80 0.72 -12.82
CA TRP A 643 11.93 1.31 -13.85
C TRP A 643 10.98 0.28 -14.48
N GLU A 644 11.34 -1.00 -14.40
CA GLU A 644 10.61 -2.13 -14.97
C GLU A 644 9.27 -2.40 -14.25
N ILE A 645 9.05 -1.80 -13.08
CA ILE A 645 7.83 -1.96 -12.28
C ILE A 645 6.78 -0.92 -12.72
N ASN A 646 6.23 -1.08 -13.92
CA ASN A 646 5.27 -0.12 -14.49
C ASN A 646 3.93 -0.74 -14.91
N ASP A 647 3.76 -2.05 -14.75
CA ASP A 647 2.57 -2.82 -15.12
C ASP A 647 1.83 -3.41 -13.90
N THR A 648 1.99 -2.77 -12.73
CA THR A 648 1.38 -3.20 -11.47
C THR A 648 1.09 -2.01 -10.56
N THR A 649 0.08 -2.15 -9.70
CA THR A 649 -0.34 -1.13 -8.72
C THR A 649 0.16 -1.45 -7.30
N SER A 650 0.70 -2.65 -7.07
CA SER A 650 1.25 -3.07 -5.79
C SER A 650 2.28 -4.17 -5.97
N ILE A 651 3.40 -4.03 -5.27
CA ILE A 651 4.47 -5.02 -5.23
C ILE A 651 4.82 -5.37 -3.79
N ASN A 652 5.62 -6.41 -3.62
CA ASN A 652 6.32 -6.62 -2.37
C ASN A 652 7.72 -6.00 -2.38
N ALA A 653 8.24 -5.75 -1.17
CA ALA A 653 9.62 -5.39 -0.91
C ALA A 653 10.15 -6.14 0.32
N TYR A 654 11.42 -6.55 0.28
CA TYR A 654 12.12 -7.13 1.42
C TYR A 654 13.64 -6.94 1.30
N VAL A 655 14.33 -7.08 2.43
CA VAL A 655 15.79 -6.97 2.53
C VAL A 655 16.40 -8.34 2.77
N ARG A 656 17.52 -8.62 2.10
CA ARG A 656 18.41 -9.74 2.37
C ARG A 656 19.79 -9.18 2.70
N SER A 657 20.40 -9.61 3.80
CA SER A 657 21.71 -9.11 4.22
C SER A 657 22.62 -10.22 4.71
N LEU A 658 23.86 -10.26 4.21
CA LEU A 658 24.94 -11.05 4.78
C LEU A 658 25.42 -10.38 6.08
N MET A 659 25.22 -11.08 7.19
CA MET A 659 25.60 -10.63 8.53
C MET A 659 27.08 -10.87 8.82
N SER A 660 27.62 -10.17 9.82
CA SER A 660 29.05 -10.25 10.18
C SER A 660 29.47 -11.63 10.71
N ASP A 661 28.52 -12.43 11.19
CA ASP A 661 28.72 -13.82 11.61
C ASP A 661 28.60 -14.83 10.44
N GLY A 662 28.39 -14.35 9.22
CA GLY A 662 28.22 -15.16 8.02
C GLY A 662 26.79 -15.68 7.80
N SER A 663 25.85 -15.38 8.71
CA SER A 663 24.43 -15.71 8.53
C SER A 663 23.75 -14.80 7.50
N ILE A 664 22.66 -15.27 6.91
CA ILE A 664 21.81 -14.45 6.03
C ILE A 664 20.58 -14.01 6.82
N LEU A 665 20.43 -12.69 6.98
CA LEU A 665 19.22 -12.06 7.49
C LEU A 665 18.27 -11.81 6.33
N THR A 666 16.98 -12.12 6.52
CA THR A 666 15.91 -11.82 5.57
C THR A 666 14.73 -11.21 6.32
N THR A 667 14.27 -10.04 5.89
CA THR A 667 13.12 -9.41 6.54
C THR A 667 11.80 -10.06 6.13
N SER A 668 10.72 -9.78 6.87
CA SER A 668 9.38 -9.93 6.32
C SER A 668 9.22 -9.06 5.07
N ALA A 669 8.29 -9.49 4.20
CA ALA A 669 7.90 -8.69 3.04
C ALA A 669 6.86 -7.64 3.44
N VAL A 670 6.96 -6.46 2.86
CA VAL A 670 6.00 -5.35 2.98
C VAL A 670 5.47 -4.97 1.61
N ALA A 671 4.25 -4.45 1.55
CA ALA A 671 3.69 -3.97 0.30
C ALA A 671 4.21 -2.56 -0.01
N VAL A 672 4.41 -2.29 -1.30
CA VAL A 672 4.66 -0.96 -1.83
C VAL A 672 3.59 -0.68 -2.86
N THR A 673 2.83 0.39 -2.65
CA THR A 673 1.82 0.83 -3.63
C THR A 673 2.54 1.57 -4.74
N ILE A 674 2.29 1.17 -5.99
CA ILE A 674 2.88 1.79 -7.16
C ILE A 674 1.90 2.81 -7.76
N VAL A 675 2.36 4.05 -7.90
CA VAL A 675 1.58 5.18 -8.42
C VAL A 675 2.32 5.86 -9.58
N PRO A 676 1.63 6.60 -10.46
CA PRO A 676 2.28 7.30 -11.57
C PRO A 676 3.31 8.34 -11.12
N ALA A 677 3.06 9.01 -10.00
CA ALA A 677 3.95 10.00 -9.39
C ALA A 677 3.72 10.06 -7.87
N ASN A 678 4.74 10.43 -7.11
CA ASN A 678 4.66 10.92 -5.75
C ASN A 678 5.87 11.82 -5.49
N PRO A 679 5.83 13.09 -5.93
CA PRO A 679 6.99 13.97 -5.92
C PRO A 679 7.58 14.16 -4.53
N GLY A 680 8.90 14.20 -4.41
CA GLY A 680 9.60 14.57 -3.19
C GLY A 680 10.76 15.50 -3.49
N VAL A 681 10.97 16.51 -2.63
CA VAL A 681 12.10 17.44 -2.72
C VAL A 681 13.14 17.09 -1.66
N PHE A 682 14.38 16.88 -2.09
CA PHE A 682 15.45 16.55 -1.14
C PHE A 682 15.66 17.70 -0.14
N SER A 683 15.79 17.38 1.14
CA SER A 683 15.95 18.36 2.22
C SER A 683 16.76 17.77 3.36
N GLN A 684 17.20 18.64 4.27
CA GLN A 684 17.66 18.26 5.60
C GLN A 684 16.55 17.55 6.39
N PRO A 685 16.89 16.71 7.39
CA PRO A 685 15.94 15.83 8.08
C PRO A 685 14.94 16.53 9.03
N ASP A 686 14.99 17.85 9.19
CA ASP A 686 14.02 18.60 9.99
C ASP A 686 12.60 18.56 9.37
N ASN A 687 11.59 19.01 10.13
CA ASN A 687 10.20 19.06 9.68
C ASN A 687 9.51 20.41 10.01
N PRO A 688 9.22 21.24 8.99
CA PRO A 688 9.65 21.11 7.60
C PRO A 688 11.17 21.28 7.47
N GLY A 689 11.80 20.48 6.60
CA GLY A 689 13.25 20.48 6.42
C GLY A 689 13.73 21.57 5.48
N VAL A 690 14.97 22.06 5.68
CA VAL A 690 15.61 23.00 4.73
C VAL A 690 15.89 22.27 3.42
N GLY A 691 15.24 22.71 2.34
CA GLY A 691 15.35 22.10 1.02
C GLY A 691 16.75 22.23 0.42
N MET A 692 17.14 21.26 -0.41
CA MET A 692 18.30 21.37 -1.29
C MET A 692 17.96 22.29 -2.47
N VAL A 693 17.95 23.59 -2.20
CA VAL A 693 17.66 24.65 -3.17
C VAL A 693 18.96 25.35 -3.53
N LEU A 694 19.24 25.49 -4.82
CA LEU A 694 20.43 26.18 -5.34
C LEU A 694 20.03 27.41 -6.16
N HIS A 695 20.89 28.42 -6.17
CA HIS A 695 20.81 29.52 -7.13
C HIS A 695 20.97 28.99 -8.56
N GLY A 696 20.08 29.39 -9.47
CA GLY A 696 19.97 28.77 -10.79
C GLY A 696 20.80 29.43 -11.89
N SER A 697 21.20 30.68 -11.73
CA SER A 697 21.87 31.42 -12.82
C SER A 697 22.79 32.54 -12.34
N SER A 698 24.02 32.56 -12.87
CA SER A 698 25.00 33.66 -12.76
C SER A 698 24.64 34.89 -13.60
N GLN A 699 23.60 34.80 -14.41
CA GLN A 699 23.09 35.86 -15.28
C GLN A 699 21.67 36.22 -14.87
N ALA A 700 21.31 37.50 -14.96
CA ALA A 700 19.95 37.94 -14.67
C ALA A 700 18.98 37.40 -15.72
N ILE A 701 17.78 37.00 -15.26
CA ILE A 701 16.80 36.30 -16.08
C ILE A 701 15.52 37.13 -16.22
N GLY A 702 14.85 37.02 -17.36
CA GLY A 702 13.50 37.53 -17.57
C GLY A 702 12.70 36.49 -18.34
N ILE A 703 11.42 36.41 -18.05
CA ILE A 703 10.53 35.45 -18.71
C ILE A 703 9.39 36.18 -19.42
N VAL A 704 9.12 35.71 -20.63
CA VAL A 704 7.95 36.08 -21.42
C VAL A 704 7.18 34.82 -21.78
N ASP A 705 5.90 34.78 -21.42
CA ASP A 705 4.97 33.73 -21.83
C ASP A 705 4.28 34.07 -23.16
N VAL A 706 4.09 33.05 -23.99
CA VAL A 706 3.46 33.15 -25.32
C VAL A 706 2.25 32.23 -25.36
N GLU A 707 1.07 32.82 -25.20
CA GLU A 707 -0.20 32.10 -25.08
C GLU A 707 -1.24 32.60 -26.10
N GLY A 708 -2.49 32.18 -25.96
CA GLY A 708 -3.61 32.63 -26.78
C GLY A 708 -3.85 31.76 -28.02
N SER A 709 -4.37 32.38 -29.07
CA SER A 709 -4.73 31.71 -30.33
C SER A 709 -3.88 32.19 -31.51
N ILE A 710 -3.78 31.37 -32.55
CA ILE A 710 -3.01 31.68 -33.76
C ILE A 710 -3.92 32.41 -34.75
N THR A 711 -3.71 33.71 -34.91
CA THR A 711 -4.33 34.51 -35.96
C THR A 711 -3.25 35.13 -36.84
N ALA A 712 -3.32 34.87 -38.14
CA ALA A 712 -2.38 35.44 -39.09
C ALA A 712 -2.43 36.98 -39.07
N ASN A 713 -1.27 37.62 -39.13
CA ASN A 713 -1.06 39.06 -38.99
C ASN A 713 -1.15 39.62 -37.56
N ASP A 714 -1.33 38.77 -36.54
CA ASP A 714 -0.99 39.16 -35.17
C ASP A 714 0.50 39.52 -35.12
N VAL A 715 0.88 40.54 -34.35
CA VAL A 715 2.27 40.98 -34.20
C VAL A 715 2.66 40.83 -32.74
N ALA A 716 3.40 39.77 -32.43
CA ALA A 716 3.98 39.54 -31.12
C ALA A 716 5.31 40.29 -30.99
N THR A 717 5.51 41.02 -29.90
CA THR A 717 6.69 41.88 -29.68
C THR A 717 7.28 41.67 -28.30
N VAL A 718 8.60 41.49 -28.25
CA VAL A 718 9.41 41.58 -27.03
C VAL A 718 10.31 42.80 -27.12
N THR A 719 10.38 43.60 -26.06
CA THR A 719 11.29 44.74 -25.99
C THR A 719 12.41 44.49 -24.99
N VAL A 720 13.60 45.02 -25.26
CA VAL A 720 14.75 45.03 -24.35
C VAL A 720 15.26 46.46 -24.34
N GLU A 721 15.10 47.16 -23.22
CA GLU A 721 15.24 48.61 -23.13
C GLU A 721 14.38 49.32 -24.19
N ASP A 722 15.01 50.07 -25.10
CA ASP A 722 14.41 50.82 -26.20
C ASP A 722 14.34 50.03 -27.51
N ARG A 723 14.81 48.77 -27.52
CA ARG A 723 14.89 47.92 -28.71
C ARG A 723 13.70 46.97 -28.77
N SER A 724 13.09 46.83 -29.96
CA SER A 724 11.91 45.99 -30.18
C SER A 724 12.20 44.85 -31.15
N TYR A 725 11.77 43.66 -30.77
CA TYR A 725 11.87 42.42 -31.54
C TYR A 725 10.45 41.92 -31.81
N SER A 726 9.98 42.10 -33.04
CA SER A 726 8.60 41.76 -33.43
C SER A 726 8.58 40.65 -34.46
N TYR A 727 7.61 39.75 -34.32
CA TYR A 727 7.31 38.70 -35.29
C TYR A 727 5.85 38.76 -35.71
N THR A 728 5.60 38.72 -37.02
CA THR A 728 4.25 38.70 -37.59
C THR A 728 3.82 37.25 -37.78
N VAL A 729 2.80 36.85 -37.02
CA VAL A 729 2.24 35.50 -37.00
C VAL A 729 1.71 35.12 -38.38
N GLN A 730 2.06 33.92 -38.83
CA GLN A 730 1.58 33.30 -40.06
C GLN A 730 0.44 32.33 -39.76
N ALA A 731 -0.40 32.05 -40.76
CA ALA A 731 -1.53 31.11 -40.59
C ALA A 731 -1.10 29.68 -40.25
N SER A 732 0.14 29.30 -40.60
CA SER A 732 0.72 27.98 -40.31
C SER A 732 1.47 27.92 -38.99
N ASP A 733 1.56 29.02 -38.25
CA ASP A 733 2.31 29.04 -37.00
C ASP A 733 1.62 28.25 -35.89
N THR A 734 2.45 27.88 -34.91
CA THR A 734 2.03 27.42 -33.58
C THR A 734 2.60 28.40 -32.55
N LEU A 735 2.13 28.34 -31.31
CA LEU A 735 2.72 29.15 -30.23
C LEU A 735 4.24 28.88 -30.13
N THR A 736 4.64 27.62 -30.29
CA THR A 736 6.05 27.19 -30.34
C THR A 736 6.84 27.88 -31.45
N THR A 737 6.32 27.93 -32.69
CA THR A 737 7.04 28.58 -33.79
C THR A 737 7.09 30.10 -33.64
N ILE A 738 6.06 30.73 -33.07
CA ILE A 738 6.09 32.16 -32.72
C ILE A 738 7.20 32.44 -31.70
N ARG A 739 7.24 31.66 -30.62
CA ARG A 739 8.29 31.73 -29.59
C ARG A 739 9.68 31.55 -30.21
N ASP A 740 9.89 30.53 -31.02
CA ASP A 740 11.20 30.21 -31.59
C ASP A 740 11.70 31.30 -32.54
N ASN A 741 10.79 31.89 -33.33
CA ASN A 741 11.12 33.04 -34.18
C ASN A 741 11.48 34.28 -33.35
N LEU A 742 10.74 34.57 -32.27
CA LEU A 742 11.10 35.64 -31.35
C LEU A 742 12.44 35.39 -30.67
N VAL A 743 12.71 34.17 -30.21
CA VAL A 743 14.01 33.77 -29.64
C VAL A 743 15.15 34.04 -30.63
N ALA A 744 14.98 33.69 -31.91
CA ALA A 744 15.97 33.92 -32.94
C ALA A 744 16.24 35.42 -33.20
N LEU A 745 15.21 36.25 -33.12
CA LEU A 745 15.34 37.71 -33.24
C LEU A 745 16.06 38.32 -32.03
N ILE A 746 15.60 37.98 -30.81
CA ILE A 746 16.13 38.54 -29.56
C ILE A 746 17.56 38.08 -29.29
N SER A 747 17.95 36.88 -29.74
CA SER A 747 19.33 36.38 -29.55
C SER A 747 20.41 37.24 -30.22
N GLN A 748 20.02 38.16 -31.11
CA GLN A 748 20.90 39.15 -31.74
C GLN A 748 21.12 40.40 -30.86
N ASP A 749 20.39 40.53 -29.75
CA ASP A 749 20.47 41.67 -28.84
C ASP A 749 21.87 41.79 -28.20
N PRO A 750 22.49 42.99 -28.13
CA PRO A 750 23.83 43.14 -27.56
C PRO A 750 23.91 42.92 -26.04
N LYS A 751 22.80 42.97 -25.31
CA LYS A 751 22.75 42.83 -23.84
C LYS A 751 22.13 41.53 -23.36
N VAL A 752 21.25 40.89 -24.14
CA VAL A 752 20.59 39.65 -23.75
C VAL A 752 20.75 38.54 -24.79
N THR A 753 20.64 37.30 -24.34
CA THR A 753 20.35 36.13 -25.19
C THR A 753 18.96 35.63 -24.85
N ALA A 754 18.31 34.93 -25.79
CA ALA A 754 17.03 34.28 -25.54
C ALA A 754 17.14 32.78 -25.80
N GLU A 755 16.39 31.99 -25.04
CA GLU A 755 16.23 30.55 -25.27
C GLU A 755 14.79 30.13 -24.96
N PRO A 756 14.30 29.04 -25.59
CA PRO A 756 13.00 28.48 -25.21
C PRO A 756 13.08 27.82 -23.84
N SER A 757 12.02 27.96 -23.06
CA SER A 757 11.77 27.17 -21.85
C SER A 757 11.55 25.69 -22.19
N GLY A 758 11.85 24.80 -21.24
CA GLY A 758 11.58 23.36 -21.37
C GLY A 758 10.12 23.01 -21.12
N GLU A 759 9.41 23.85 -20.36
CA GLU A 759 7.98 23.74 -20.07
C GLU A 759 7.23 25.00 -20.52
N PHE A 760 5.98 24.82 -20.95
CA PHE A 760 5.14 25.84 -21.57
C PHE A 760 5.79 26.54 -22.78
N THR A 761 5.06 27.45 -23.40
CA THR A 761 5.57 28.23 -24.53
C THR A 761 6.20 29.53 -24.03
N ARG A 762 7.34 29.43 -23.35
CA ARG A 762 8.02 30.59 -22.73
C ARG A 762 9.36 30.92 -23.37
N ILE A 763 9.69 32.20 -23.40
CA ILE A 763 11.01 32.75 -23.76
C ILE A 763 11.75 33.09 -22.47
N VAL A 764 12.94 32.53 -22.30
CA VAL A 764 13.86 32.85 -21.20
C VAL A 764 14.92 33.81 -21.74
N LEU A 765 14.89 35.05 -21.28
CA LEU A 765 15.90 36.06 -21.52
C LEU A 765 17.02 35.92 -20.49
N LYS A 766 18.28 35.93 -20.94
CA LYS A 766 19.47 35.92 -20.06
C LYS A 766 20.35 37.12 -20.36
N ALA A 767 20.77 37.85 -19.34
CA ALA A 767 21.76 38.90 -19.50
C ALA A 767 23.10 38.31 -19.99
N LYS A 768 23.73 38.93 -20.98
CA LYS A 768 25.05 38.49 -21.49
C LYS A 768 26.18 38.71 -20.48
N VAL A 769 25.99 39.62 -19.52
CA VAL A 769 26.94 39.93 -18.46
C VAL A 769 26.53 39.20 -17.19
N GLU A 770 27.47 38.45 -16.60
CA GLU A 770 27.28 37.78 -15.31
C GLU A 770 27.35 38.77 -14.13
N GLY A 771 26.68 38.41 -13.05
CA GLY A 771 26.66 39.17 -11.80
C GLY A 771 25.78 40.43 -11.85
N PRO A 772 25.88 41.30 -10.83
CA PRO A 772 24.94 42.40 -10.62
C PRO A 772 24.83 43.40 -11.77
N ALA A 773 25.86 43.49 -12.63
CA ALA A 773 25.85 44.37 -13.79
C ALA A 773 24.85 43.94 -14.89
N GLY A 774 24.40 42.69 -14.87
CA GLY A 774 23.35 42.18 -15.76
C GLY A 774 21.93 42.39 -15.24
N ASN A 775 21.77 42.78 -13.97
CA ASN A 775 20.45 43.03 -13.36
C ASN A 775 19.84 44.33 -13.90
N ASP A 776 18.55 44.53 -13.61
CA ASP A 776 17.82 45.77 -13.84
C ASP A 776 17.68 46.19 -15.32
N ILE A 777 18.02 45.31 -16.27
CA ILE A 777 17.78 45.53 -17.70
C ILE A 777 16.26 45.46 -17.94
N PRO A 778 15.60 46.57 -18.33
CA PRO A 778 14.16 46.56 -18.60
C PRO A 778 13.82 45.70 -19.81
N TYR A 779 12.72 44.96 -19.72
CA TYR A 779 12.18 44.24 -20.85
C TYR A 779 10.65 44.31 -20.86
N GLY A 780 10.08 44.07 -22.04
CA GLY A 780 8.65 44.19 -22.27
C GLY A 780 8.09 43.07 -23.12
N ALA A 781 6.80 42.78 -22.97
CA ALA A 781 6.08 41.87 -23.84
C ALA A 781 4.72 42.45 -24.22
N SER A 782 4.39 42.44 -25.52
CA SER A 782 3.11 42.96 -26.00
C SER A 782 2.71 42.31 -27.32
N ALA A 783 1.42 42.42 -27.66
CA ALA A 783 0.88 42.12 -28.98
C ALA A 783 0.09 43.32 -29.51
N ASN A 784 -0.15 43.39 -30.82
CA ASN A 784 -1.00 44.46 -31.39
C ASN A 784 -2.44 44.38 -30.84
N ALA A 785 -3.15 45.50 -30.79
CA ALA A 785 -4.39 45.64 -30.01
C ALA A 785 -5.54 44.67 -30.36
N ALA A 786 -5.53 44.09 -31.57
CA ALA A 786 -6.53 43.11 -32.02
C ALA A 786 -5.98 41.67 -32.05
N ALA A 787 -4.76 41.44 -31.53
CA ALA A 787 -4.16 40.13 -31.48
C ALA A 787 -4.95 39.18 -30.59
N THR A 788 -4.92 37.92 -31.02
CA THR A 788 -5.37 36.78 -30.24
C THR A 788 -4.20 36.02 -29.60
N VAL A 789 -2.96 36.24 -30.07
CA VAL A 789 -1.75 35.85 -29.32
C VAL A 789 -1.59 36.76 -28.10
N ILE A 790 -1.27 36.17 -26.95
CA ILE A 790 -1.10 36.86 -25.68
C ILE A 790 0.38 36.77 -25.30
N MET A 791 0.98 37.93 -25.01
CA MET A 791 2.38 38.06 -24.64
C MET A 791 2.45 38.62 -23.22
N THR A 792 2.96 37.84 -22.26
CA THR A 792 2.97 38.21 -20.84
C THR A 792 4.40 38.20 -20.30
N GLN A 793 4.90 39.35 -19.85
CA GLN A 793 6.16 39.41 -19.10
C GLN A 793 5.92 39.13 -17.61
N PHE A 794 6.81 38.37 -16.98
CA PHE A 794 6.66 38.04 -15.55
C PHE A 794 7.28 39.07 -14.61
N THR A 795 8.32 39.78 -15.04
CA THR A 795 8.90 40.91 -14.32
C THR A 795 9.07 42.11 -15.25
N GLN A 796 9.41 43.28 -14.70
CA GLN A 796 9.67 44.51 -15.47
C GLN A 796 11.14 44.65 -15.89
N VAL A 797 12.03 43.95 -15.19
CA VAL A 797 13.48 43.98 -15.40
C VAL A 797 14.06 42.58 -15.23
N LEU A 798 15.22 42.30 -15.83
CA LEU A 798 15.92 41.04 -15.59
C LEU A 798 16.38 40.94 -14.13
N CYS A 799 16.10 39.80 -13.50
CA CYS A 799 16.46 39.49 -12.12
C CYS A 799 16.77 37.98 -11.94
N CYS A 800 17.51 37.57 -10.93
CA CYS A 800 18.66 38.30 -10.42
C CYS A 800 19.86 37.37 -10.59
N ALA A 801 20.98 37.91 -11.05
CA ALA A 801 22.22 37.15 -11.19
C ALA A 801 22.76 36.77 -9.81
N ASN A 802 22.99 35.48 -9.57
CA ASN A 802 23.66 34.96 -8.37
C ASN A 802 24.56 33.78 -8.76
N VAL A 803 25.55 33.39 -7.93
CA VAL A 803 26.50 32.34 -8.30
C VAL A 803 25.77 31.01 -8.52
N ALA A 804 25.66 30.58 -9.79
CA ALA A 804 24.91 29.39 -10.14
C ALA A 804 25.42 28.12 -9.44
N ASN A 805 24.48 27.23 -9.11
CA ASN A 805 24.71 25.97 -8.40
C ASN A 805 25.28 26.12 -6.97
N THR A 806 25.20 27.30 -6.37
CA THR A 806 25.50 27.48 -4.93
C THR A 806 24.23 27.36 -4.08
N PRO A 807 24.31 26.86 -2.84
CA PRO A 807 23.14 26.70 -1.98
C PRO A 807 22.49 28.04 -1.63
N VAL A 808 21.15 28.08 -1.63
CA VAL A 808 20.38 29.18 -1.06
C VAL A 808 20.42 29.07 0.46
N THR A 809 20.91 30.09 1.14
CA THR A 809 21.14 30.10 2.60
C THR A 809 20.68 31.41 3.21
N VAL A 810 20.62 31.50 4.55
CA VAL A 810 20.24 32.76 5.22
C VAL A 810 21.23 33.90 4.93
N ASP A 811 22.49 33.56 4.66
CA ASP A 811 23.54 34.52 4.32
C ASP A 811 23.59 34.85 2.82
N ASN A 812 23.03 33.98 1.98
CA ASN A 812 22.84 34.19 0.55
C ASN A 812 21.42 33.75 0.15
N PRO A 813 20.40 34.57 0.48
CA PRO A 813 19.00 34.21 0.26
C PRO A 813 18.62 34.36 -1.22
N ALA A 814 17.60 33.64 -1.67
CA ALA A 814 17.04 33.82 -3.00
C ALA A 814 16.28 35.15 -3.09
N ILE A 815 16.23 35.75 -4.28
CA ILE A 815 15.53 37.01 -4.53
C ILE A 815 14.27 36.74 -5.38
N PRO A 816 13.12 37.39 -5.11
CA PRO A 816 11.96 37.32 -6.00
C PRO A 816 12.32 37.70 -7.45
N GLY A 817 11.88 36.91 -8.43
CA GLY A 817 12.29 37.04 -9.83
C GLY A 817 13.55 36.25 -10.22
N GLU A 818 14.29 35.69 -9.26
CA GLU A 818 15.42 34.80 -9.53
C GLU A 818 14.96 33.40 -9.98
N ILE A 819 15.80 32.71 -10.75
CA ILE A 819 15.67 31.26 -10.97
C ILE A 819 16.41 30.48 -9.89
N ILE A 820 15.71 29.53 -9.27
CA ILE A 820 16.29 28.52 -8.37
C ILE A 820 16.25 27.11 -9.00
N VAL A 821 17.11 26.23 -8.51
CA VAL A 821 17.16 24.82 -8.88
C VAL A 821 16.82 23.97 -7.66
N VAL A 822 15.97 22.98 -7.89
CA VAL A 822 15.52 22.02 -6.89
C VAL A 822 15.75 20.61 -7.41
N TYR A 823 16.28 19.73 -6.57
CA TYR A 823 16.41 18.30 -6.90
C TYR A 823 15.27 17.50 -6.28
N ALA A 824 14.67 16.65 -7.09
CA ALA A 824 13.52 15.86 -6.73
C ALA A 824 13.64 14.39 -7.16
N THR A 825 12.84 13.53 -6.55
CA THR A 825 12.58 12.17 -7.03
C THR A 825 11.08 11.86 -6.90
N GLY A 826 10.64 10.73 -7.44
CA GLY A 826 9.22 10.38 -7.42
C GLY A 826 8.38 11.07 -8.50
N LEU A 827 9.01 11.62 -9.54
CA LEU A 827 8.27 12.22 -10.67
C LEU A 827 7.74 11.20 -11.71
N GLY A 828 7.93 9.91 -11.43
CA GLY A 828 7.43 8.82 -12.25
C GLY A 828 8.28 8.45 -13.44
N LEU A 829 7.77 7.47 -14.21
CA LEU A 829 8.35 7.08 -15.49
C LEU A 829 8.27 8.29 -16.46
N PRO A 830 9.39 8.70 -17.08
CA PRO A 830 9.38 9.81 -18.01
C PRO A 830 8.63 9.43 -19.31
N VAL A 831 8.32 10.45 -20.12
CA VAL A 831 7.82 10.21 -21.48
C VAL A 831 8.91 9.53 -22.30
N LEU A 832 8.62 8.32 -22.80
CA LEU A 832 9.56 7.49 -23.54
C LEU A 832 9.40 7.64 -25.05
N ASP A 833 10.51 7.87 -25.75
CA ASP A 833 10.62 7.86 -27.21
C ASP A 833 11.87 7.09 -27.67
N ASP A 834 12.08 6.96 -28.98
CA ASP A 834 13.23 6.24 -29.55
C ASP A 834 14.59 6.87 -29.17
N ASN A 835 14.61 8.15 -28.81
CA ASN A 835 15.84 8.87 -28.46
C ASN A 835 16.24 8.64 -27.00
N ASN A 836 15.26 8.59 -26.07
CA ASN A 836 15.53 8.55 -24.64
C ASN A 836 15.36 7.17 -24.00
N SER A 837 14.52 6.28 -24.57
CA SER A 837 14.22 4.96 -24.00
C SER A 837 15.47 4.13 -23.70
N PRO A 838 16.52 4.11 -24.56
CA PRO A 838 17.74 3.34 -24.27
C PRO A 838 18.51 3.80 -23.03
N PHE A 839 18.25 5.02 -22.52
CA PHE A 839 18.94 5.58 -21.35
C PHE A 839 18.16 5.41 -20.05
N ILE A 840 16.90 4.95 -20.12
CA ILE A 840 16.09 4.68 -18.94
C ILE A 840 16.39 3.26 -18.46
N GLN A 841 17.51 3.14 -17.75
CA GLN A 841 18.02 1.86 -17.23
C GLN A 841 18.11 1.91 -15.70
N THR A 842 17.68 0.82 -15.06
CA THR A 842 17.70 0.70 -13.60
C THR A 842 19.14 0.68 -13.08
N GLY A 843 19.43 1.58 -12.15
CA GLY A 843 20.72 1.71 -11.47
C GLY A 843 21.80 2.43 -12.26
N VAL A 844 21.55 2.81 -13.51
CA VAL A 844 22.52 3.49 -14.37
C VAL A 844 22.27 4.99 -14.34
N ALA A 845 23.31 5.77 -14.12
CA ALA A 845 23.25 7.22 -14.13
C ALA A 845 22.83 7.72 -15.51
N PHE A 846 21.88 8.67 -15.54
CA PHE A 846 21.46 9.28 -16.80
C PHE A 846 22.67 9.97 -17.47
N PRO A 847 22.94 9.73 -18.76
CA PRO A 847 24.19 10.16 -19.38
C PRO A 847 24.34 11.68 -19.42
N ALA A 848 25.57 12.18 -19.29
CA ALA A 848 25.89 13.61 -19.30
C ALA A 848 25.37 14.35 -20.55
N ASN A 849 25.38 13.68 -21.71
CA ASN A 849 24.89 14.19 -22.99
C ASN A 849 23.56 13.54 -23.42
N GLY A 850 22.75 13.08 -22.45
CA GLY A 850 21.45 12.48 -22.72
C GLY A 850 20.45 13.47 -23.32
N PRO A 851 19.43 12.99 -24.05
CA PRO A 851 18.36 13.84 -24.57
C PRO A 851 17.54 14.44 -23.42
N VAL A 852 16.89 15.57 -23.68
CA VAL A 852 15.92 16.15 -22.75
C VAL A 852 14.82 15.13 -22.47
N THR A 853 14.67 14.75 -21.20
CA THR A 853 13.75 13.69 -20.79
C THR A 853 12.90 14.19 -19.64
N THR A 854 11.62 14.42 -19.90
CA THR A 854 10.67 15.03 -18.97
C THR A 854 9.77 13.97 -18.30
N PRO A 855 9.25 14.26 -17.09
CA PRO A 855 8.25 13.40 -16.45
C PRO A 855 7.01 13.15 -17.31
N GLY A 856 6.31 12.04 -17.08
CA GLY A 856 5.07 11.70 -17.79
C GLY A 856 3.90 12.67 -17.54
N SER A 857 3.99 13.55 -16.55
CA SER A 857 2.99 14.57 -16.24
C SER A 857 3.68 15.88 -15.85
N PHE A 858 3.05 17.01 -16.20
CA PHE A 858 3.58 18.33 -15.89
C PHE A 858 3.77 18.54 -14.38
N VAL A 859 4.87 19.21 -14.01
CA VAL A 859 5.22 19.55 -12.63
C VAL A 859 4.80 20.99 -12.33
N SER A 860 3.93 21.21 -11.34
CA SER A 860 3.65 22.55 -10.81
C SER A 860 4.44 22.82 -9.53
N ALA A 861 4.59 24.08 -9.14
CA ALA A 861 5.30 24.46 -7.93
C ALA A 861 4.67 25.68 -7.22
N ILE A 862 4.74 25.69 -5.89
CA ILE A 862 4.31 26.80 -5.04
C ILE A 862 5.47 27.16 -4.12
N ALA A 863 5.87 28.43 -4.10
CA ALA A 863 6.87 29.00 -3.19
C ALA A 863 6.28 30.18 -2.42
N GLY A 864 6.33 30.15 -1.09
CA GLY A 864 5.82 31.24 -0.24
C GLY A 864 4.33 31.52 -0.44
N GLY A 865 3.53 30.52 -0.80
CA GLY A 865 2.11 30.66 -1.11
C GLY A 865 1.81 31.31 -2.47
N LYS A 866 2.83 31.48 -3.32
CA LYS A 866 2.70 32.00 -4.70
C LYS A 866 3.15 30.92 -5.70
N THR A 867 2.62 30.98 -6.92
CA THR A 867 3.11 30.12 -8.01
C THR A 867 4.59 30.37 -8.23
N ALA A 868 5.39 29.31 -8.25
CA ALA A 868 6.75 29.36 -8.80
C ALA A 868 6.70 28.79 -10.21
N ASP A 869 7.11 29.58 -11.19
CA ASP A 869 6.96 29.20 -12.60
C ASP A 869 7.96 28.10 -12.93
N VAL A 870 7.46 26.93 -13.33
CA VAL A 870 8.33 25.83 -13.75
C VAL A 870 8.87 26.11 -15.15
N ILE A 871 10.19 26.25 -15.24
CA ILE A 871 10.93 26.49 -16.49
C ILE A 871 11.31 25.16 -17.14
N SER A 872 11.72 24.19 -16.32
CA SER A 872 11.91 22.82 -16.79
C SER A 872 11.86 21.83 -15.62
N ALA A 873 11.46 20.60 -15.94
CA ALA A 873 11.62 19.44 -15.07
C ALA A 873 12.17 18.30 -15.91
N THR A 874 13.41 17.88 -15.67
CA THR A 874 14.08 16.85 -16.49
C THR A 874 14.89 15.89 -15.63
N LEU A 875 15.11 14.66 -16.12
CA LEU A 875 16.08 13.76 -15.49
C LEU A 875 17.46 14.44 -15.42
N GLN A 876 18.09 14.37 -14.25
CA GLN A 876 19.36 15.03 -14.00
C GLN A 876 20.52 14.17 -14.52
N PRO A 877 21.32 14.66 -15.48
CA PRO A 877 22.51 13.94 -15.94
C PRO A 877 23.50 13.68 -14.81
N GLY A 878 24.15 12.51 -14.87
CA GLY A 878 25.10 12.02 -13.87
C GLY A 878 24.45 11.42 -12.62
N THR A 879 23.12 11.31 -12.57
CA THR A 879 22.40 10.81 -11.39
C THR A 879 21.44 9.69 -11.73
N VAL A 880 21.03 8.94 -10.70
CA VAL A 880 20.06 7.85 -10.80
C VAL A 880 18.75 8.29 -10.16
N GLY A 881 17.63 8.17 -10.88
CA GLY A 881 16.28 8.41 -10.34
C GLY A 881 16.01 9.83 -9.83
N THR A 882 16.85 10.80 -10.19
CA THR A 882 16.76 12.19 -9.73
C THR A 882 16.41 13.12 -10.88
N PHE A 883 15.52 14.05 -10.60
CA PHE A 883 15.09 15.10 -11.52
C PHE A 883 15.60 16.45 -11.06
N LYS A 884 15.99 17.28 -12.02
CA LYS A 884 16.28 18.70 -11.82
C LYS A 884 15.03 19.50 -12.21
N VAL A 885 14.52 20.27 -11.26
CA VAL A 885 13.40 21.19 -11.46
C VAL A 885 13.93 22.62 -11.38
N ILE A 886 13.74 23.39 -12.44
CA ILE A 886 14.14 24.79 -12.53
C ILE A 886 12.89 25.65 -12.34
N LEU A 887 12.93 26.50 -11.32
CA LEU A 887 11.79 27.33 -10.91
C LEU A 887 12.18 28.80 -11.01
N HIS A 888 11.31 29.62 -11.59
CA HIS A 888 11.39 31.06 -11.47
C HIS A 888 10.48 31.54 -10.33
N LEU A 889 11.04 32.31 -9.41
CA LEU A 889 10.33 32.82 -8.25
C LEU A 889 9.45 34.00 -8.63
N ASN A 890 8.20 33.99 -8.20
CA ASN A 890 7.29 35.12 -8.40
C ASN A 890 7.87 36.40 -7.74
N SER A 891 7.69 37.55 -8.38
CA SER A 891 8.24 38.85 -7.94
C SER A 891 7.73 39.33 -6.58
N ASP A 892 6.57 38.82 -6.14
CA ASP A 892 5.85 39.32 -4.98
C ASP A 892 5.97 38.37 -3.77
N ILE A 893 6.90 37.41 -3.81
CA ILE A 893 7.19 36.54 -2.67
C ILE A 893 7.76 37.39 -1.52
N PRO A 894 7.22 37.30 -0.29
CA PRO A 894 7.69 38.09 0.84
C PRO A 894 9.04 37.60 1.38
N THR A 895 9.74 38.48 2.11
CA THR A 895 10.95 38.12 2.86
C THR A 895 10.61 37.10 3.96
N SER A 896 11.33 35.98 3.99
CA SER A 896 11.21 34.96 5.03
C SER A 896 12.44 34.06 5.05
N ASN A 897 12.89 33.68 6.25
CA ASN A 897 13.97 32.69 6.41
C ASN A 897 13.49 31.25 6.21
N THR A 898 12.17 31.04 6.15
CA THR A 898 11.53 29.73 6.08
C THR A 898 10.42 29.72 5.02
N THR A 899 10.67 30.33 3.85
CA THR A 899 9.74 30.30 2.71
C THR A 899 9.44 28.86 2.36
N SER A 900 8.16 28.48 2.39
CA SER A 900 7.72 27.13 2.03
C SER A 900 7.87 26.89 0.53
N LEU A 901 8.16 25.66 0.14
CA LEU A 901 8.23 25.20 -1.22
C LEU A 901 7.60 23.80 -1.34
N THR A 902 6.74 23.63 -2.34
CA THR A 902 6.26 22.33 -2.79
C THR A 902 6.31 22.22 -4.30
N ILE A 903 6.45 20.99 -4.80
CA ILE A 903 6.19 20.64 -6.19
C ILE A 903 5.05 19.62 -6.25
N ALA A 904 4.32 19.57 -7.35
CA ALA A 904 3.21 18.65 -7.52
C ALA A 904 3.08 18.14 -8.95
N GLN A 905 2.51 16.93 -9.09
CA GLN A 905 2.04 16.37 -10.35
C GLN A 905 0.62 15.85 -10.14
N ASP A 906 -0.35 16.41 -10.86
CA ASP A 906 -1.77 16.10 -10.68
C ASP A 906 -2.21 16.25 -9.21
N ILE A 907 -2.67 15.16 -8.57
CA ILE A 907 -3.09 15.15 -7.16
C ILE A 907 -1.94 14.91 -6.17
N TYR A 908 -0.74 14.60 -6.64
CA TYR A 908 0.41 14.26 -5.81
C TYR A 908 1.24 15.50 -5.50
N VAL A 909 1.29 15.89 -4.24
CA VAL A 909 2.05 17.06 -3.76
C VAL A 909 3.20 16.57 -2.89
N SER A 910 4.40 17.11 -3.10
CA SER A 910 5.54 16.82 -2.25
C SER A 910 5.32 17.29 -0.82
N ARG A 911 6.09 16.75 0.13
CA ARG A 911 6.22 17.43 1.42
C ARG A 911 6.68 18.88 1.24
N ILE A 912 6.35 19.69 2.22
CA ILE A 912 6.82 21.07 2.31
C ILE A 912 8.29 21.06 2.72
N VAL A 913 9.13 21.75 1.95
CA VAL A 913 10.49 22.11 2.36
C VAL A 913 10.57 23.62 2.57
N THR A 914 11.58 24.09 3.28
CA THR A 914 11.80 25.53 3.50
C THR A 914 13.11 26.01 2.89
N PHE A 915 13.14 27.29 2.49
CA PHE A 915 14.35 27.97 2.04
C PHE A 915 14.24 29.48 2.31
N PRO A 916 15.35 30.22 2.45
CA PRO A 916 15.31 31.66 2.71
C PRO A 916 15.12 32.49 1.44
N VAL A 917 14.24 33.48 1.52
CA VAL A 917 14.00 34.51 0.49
C VAL A 917 14.13 35.90 1.11
N LEU A 918 14.79 36.80 0.41
CA LEU A 918 14.88 38.22 0.75
C LEU A 918 14.24 39.05 -0.36
N ASN A 919 13.12 39.70 -0.06
CA ASN A 919 12.47 40.65 -0.97
C ASN A 919 12.97 42.07 -0.70
N PRO A 920 13.80 42.67 -1.58
CA PRO A 920 14.33 44.01 -1.39
C PRO A 920 13.28 45.12 -1.57
N ALA A 921 12.14 44.83 -2.19
CA ALA A 921 11.04 45.77 -2.41
C ALA A 921 10.00 45.78 -1.28
N ALA A 922 10.05 44.82 -0.35
CA ALA A 922 9.21 44.83 0.83
C ALA A 922 9.73 45.88 1.82
N PRO A 923 8.88 46.75 2.42
CA PRO A 923 9.33 47.62 3.48
C PRO A 923 9.91 46.75 4.60
N LEU A 924 11.13 47.07 5.05
CA LEU A 924 11.66 46.53 6.31
C LEU A 924 10.65 46.89 7.40
N GLN A 925 9.84 45.92 7.83
CA GLN A 925 8.95 46.05 8.97
C GLN A 925 9.65 45.59 10.24
#